data_AF-A0A370AXS4-F1
#
_entry.id   AF-A0A370AXS4-F1
#
_cell.length_a   1.000
_cell.length_b   1.000
_cell.length_c   1.000
_cell.angle_alpha   90.00
_cell.angle_beta   90.00
_cell.angle_gamma   90.00
#
_symmetry.space_group_name_H-M   'P 1'
#
loop_
_entity.id
_entity.type
_entity.pdbx_description
1 polymer ?
#
loop_
_entity_poly.entity_id
_entity_poly.type
_entity_poly.pdbx_seq_one_letter_code
_entity_poly.pdbx_strand_id
1 'polypeptide(L)'
;MSIEFRGSLKVEIDSKCLFAKIKFTPLDSADPHSLDSLKELLAAEGIVFGIDQEKLEETAIEFSEAMEPYLSDVIASGEVPKPGSGQTYDFSEFKYPPNLEKVVEKIRSMNKVPLVYQTMKVMVMKDKRVKDKGLFKSGKEKIITVEEEEEKKIRVDVSPAIRELGFFEKGDVICTVVTGSGEPSDGKDIKGNVLKAPTSIEGEFYPGRNIQKEKSEFIAAETGFVRKGENWLDLIPFQNHSWSLRVSNNKVDCYIDIIAGHKSAPPPDINIVMQAVKKLSFSDESLLDESQIKKLIISGCRSEGAQSFCLTKDRDGSFDLELNSLKTEANLHLYKGSGRGRALNLKQAWARVLDLKIAGFEAERVKKKILDFNSSEDREVTIFLARGEDPRRGDDREIILEAEYLADNDIQLIKERIKERNQKFPSFKDFPPDEIEKMAKVSKGTKLFHIGQQKGGKDGRDIFGKVIKGIEGNDPILNVYENIAIQEGIATSKIDGILDYCCKEMVYSLRVREHQDAKIIVSLSDNHMSATISFLSPQGSGSPVTRERIATALEQNGIVEGILDDEITNICSLGEEGKIVTDHLVAQGQIPFQGEQSLKFLVDLEPGKKNTVPVEEGEIVAELGQKGDSSSTGFNVLGEQLYGEDDKGIEREKNVLQEEIDGQQVLKAGAKGLLCIENGRIYIKEKQTIRGDVSRATGNVQFPGSVAISGSVLSGIFVNAGKDLTVMEVVEASLLTAGGNIMIGKGVKGDKKAVLRSGGSISVGFAESTNIMVTDILKIKKALMNCIVKCNGQLKSDSEDTRIIGGILKVKNGLSAGTLGSEREIKTYISFGQDYLVEDQINVVSREIEKINEQLPQIDSQLALAEEKQNQKKLMALRKKKVQMLKILEKKGIKNFFLKEKFEIHYDSEVRVSNTIFPGVVFESHGRSLEIKEKMTSVTVFFDSSTGKITTRSIS
;
A
#
# COMPACT_ATOMS: atom_id res chain seq x y z
N MET A 1 -31.47 -13.72 83.34
CA MET A 1 -32.12 -13.59 82.02
C MET A 1 -32.01 -14.96 81.38
N SER A 2 -33.12 -15.60 81.02
CA SER A 2 -33.09 -16.83 80.24
C SER A 2 -32.50 -16.48 78.87
N ILE A 3 -31.36 -17.09 78.53
CA ILE A 3 -30.73 -16.88 77.23
C ILE A 3 -31.58 -17.61 76.20
N GLU A 4 -32.15 -16.85 75.28
CA GLU A 4 -32.98 -17.36 74.18
C GLU A 4 -32.35 -16.99 72.83
N PHE A 5 -32.28 -17.95 71.92
CA PHE A 5 -31.71 -17.75 70.58
C PHE A 5 -32.51 -18.51 69.53
N ARG A 6 -32.57 -18.01 68.29
CA ARG A 6 -33.43 -18.56 67.23
C ARG A 6 -32.58 -19.05 66.06
N GLY A 7 -32.74 -20.32 65.71
CA GLY A 7 -32.05 -20.92 64.59
C GLY A 7 -32.13 -22.43 64.62
N SER A 8 -31.54 -23.08 63.63
CA SER A 8 -31.49 -24.55 63.59
C SER A 8 -30.30 -25.07 64.38
N LEU A 9 -30.53 -26.10 65.19
CA LEU A 9 -29.49 -26.80 65.95
C LEU A 9 -29.27 -28.20 65.38
N LYS A 10 -28.01 -28.59 65.27
CA LYS A 10 -27.62 -29.94 64.89
C LYS A 10 -26.44 -30.40 65.73
N VAL A 11 -26.57 -31.55 66.38
CA VAL A 11 -25.45 -32.17 67.09
C VAL A 11 -24.54 -32.85 66.06
N GLU A 12 -23.26 -32.50 66.09
CA GLU A 12 -22.22 -33.17 65.33
C GLU A 12 -21.42 -34.04 66.29
N ILE A 13 -21.54 -35.36 66.10
CA ILE A 13 -20.79 -36.38 66.84
C ILE A 13 -19.67 -36.87 65.94
N ASP A 14 -18.45 -36.96 66.47
CA ASP A 14 -17.33 -37.52 65.71
C ASP A 14 -17.57 -39.00 65.38
N SER A 15 -16.92 -39.49 64.32
CA SER A 15 -17.12 -40.87 63.83
C SER A 15 -16.86 -41.97 64.87
N LYS A 16 -16.15 -41.68 65.97
CA LYS A 16 -15.84 -42.62 67.06
C LYS A 16 -16.72 -42.43 68.31
N CYS A 17 -17.69 -41.52 68.27
CA CYS A 17 -18.56 -41.17 69.41
C CYS A 17 -17.79 -40.73 70.67
N LEU A 18 -16.61 -40.15 70.53
CA LEU A 18 -15.78 -39.62 71.61
C LEU A 18 -16.05 -38.14 71.87
N PHE A 19 -16.53 -37.37 70.92
CA PHE A 19 -16.79 -35.96 71.14
C PHE A 19 -18.09 -35.52 70.45
N ALA A 20 -18.85 -34.67 71.11
CA ALA A 20 -19.97 -33.95 70.50
C ALA A 20 -19.76 -32.45 70.55
N LYS A 21 -20.22 -31.80 69.49
CA LYS A 21 -20.37 -30.35 69.34
C LYS A 21 -21.79 -30.06 68.86
N ILE A 22 -22.29 -28.86 69.08
CA ILE A 22 -23.55 -28.40 68.49
C ILE A 22 -23.23 -27.35 67.44
N LYS A 23 -23.73 -27.59 66.24
CA LYS A 23 -23.77 -26.58 65.19
C LYS A 23 -25.07 -25.81 65.31
N PHE A 24 -24.96 -24.52 65.51
CA PHE A 24 -26.04 -23.58 65.44
C PHE A 24 -25.99 -22.83 64.11
N THR A 25 -27.15 -22.60 63.51
CA THR A 25 -27.29 -21.73 62.34
C THR A 25 -28.44 -20.78 62.60
N PRO A 26 -28.15 -19.47 62.85
CA PRO A 26 -29.17 -18.50 63.22
C PRO A 26 -30.19 -18.34 62.10
N LEU A 27 -31.47 -18.34 62.46
CA LEU A 27 -32.60 -18.17 61.56
C LEU A 27 -33.75 -17.52 62.33
N ASP A 28 -33.98 -16.24 62.09
CA ASP A 28 -34.94 -15.42 62.86
C ASP A 28 -36.37 -15.95 62.87
N SER A 29 -36.77 -16.73 61.84
CA SER A 29 -38.10 -17.32 61.73
C SER A 29 -38.30 -18.62 62.52
N ALA A 30 -37.25 -19.16 63.16
CA ALA A 30 -37.34 -20.38 63.97
C ALA A 30 -37.88 -20.11 65.39
N ASP A 31 -38.39 -21.17 66.04
CA ASP A 31 -38.78 -21.12 67.45
C ASP A 31 -37.56 -20.87 68.35
N PRO A 32 -37.71 -20.15 69.48
CA PRO A 32 -36.60 -19.85 70.37
C PRO A 32 -36.14 -21.10 71.13
N HIS A 33 -34.83 -21.29 71.15
CA HIS A 33 -34.13 -22.30 71.93
C HIS A 33 -33.56 -21.70 73.22
N SER A 34 -33.49 -22.51 74.26
CA SER A 34 -32.87 -22.20 75.56
C SER A 34 -31.78 -23.22 75.90
N LEU A 35 -31.03 -22.97 76.98
CA LEU A 35 -30.08 -23.96 77.53
C LEU A 35 -30.72 -25.32 77.79
N ASP A 36 -31.96 -25.34 78.31
CA ASP A 36 -32.67 -26.60 78.57
C ASP A 36 -32.99 -27.33 77.27
N SER A 37 -33.33 -26.61 76.19
CA SER A 37 -33.52 -27.22 74.88
C SER A 37 -32.22 -27.81 74.29
N LEU A 38 -31.04 -27.24 74.61
CA LEU A 38 -29.74 -27.84 74.23
C LEU A 38 -29.48 -29.14 75.00
N LYS A 39 -29.81 -29.18 76.30
CA LYS A 39 -29.70 -30.38 77.13
C LYS A 39 -30.64 -31.48 76.64
N GLU A 40 -31.89 -31.13 76.31
CA GLU A 40 -32.85 -32.06 75.72
C GLU A 40 -32.40 -32.57 74.35
N LEU A 41 -31.80 -31.71 73.51
CA LEU A 41 -31.26 -32.09 72.21
C LEU A 41 -30.11 -33.12 72.35
N LEU A 42 -29.18 -32.90 73.28
CA LEU A 42 -28.11 -33.86 73.56
C LEU A 42 -28.65 -35.20 74.05
N ALA A 43 -29.64 -35.16 74.95
CA ALA A 43 -30.29 -36.37 75.44
C ALA A 43 -31.05 -37.12 74.33
N ALA A 44 -31.73 -36.39 73.43
CA ALA A 44 -32.43 -36.97 72.29
C ALA A 44 -31.49 -37.68 71.30
N GLU A 45 -30.26 -37.18 71.13
CA GLU A 45 -29.20 -37.81 70.33
C GLU A 45 -28.47 -38.96 71.07
N GLY A 46 -28.90 -39.26 72.30
CA GLY A 46 -28.39 -40.34 73.13
C GLY A 46 -27.06 -40.05 73.81
N ILE A 47 -26.66 -38.77 73.90
CA ILE A 47 -25.45 -38.34 74.60
C ILE A 47 -25.78 -38.24 76.09
N VAL A 48 -25.16 -39.10 76.90
CA VAL A 48 -25.46 -39.26 78.33
C VAL A 48 -24.21 -39.24 79.21
N PHE A 49 -23.02 -39.17 78.62
CA PHE A 49 -21.74 -39.24 79.32
C PHE A 49 -20.80 -38.11 78.88
N GLY A 50 -20.05 -37.56 79.83
CA GLY A 50 -19.00 -36.58 79.54
C GLY A 50 -19.47 -35.18 79.14
N ILE A 51 -20.74 -34.81 79.38
CA ILE A 51 -21.28 -33.47 79.08
C ILE A 51 -20.68 -32.45 80.05
N ASP A 52 -20.01 -31.43 79.52
CA ASP A 52 -19.44 -30.32 80.25
C ASP A 52 -20.51 -29.22 80.39
N GLN A 53 -21.05 -29.06 81.60
CA GLN A 53 -22.17 -28.15 81.85
C GLN A 53 -21.79 -26.68 81.69
N GLU A 54 -20.60 -26.27 82.12
CA GLU A 54 -20.15 -24.88 81.98
C GLU A 54 -20.01 -24.51 80.50
N LYS A 55 -19.39 -25.37 79.69
CA LYS A 55 -19.29 -25.13 78.24
C LYS A 55 -20.63 -25.11 77.52
N LEU A 56 -21.59 -25.91 77.97
CA LEU A 56 -22.93 -25.90 77.37
C LEU A 56 -23.66 -24.58 77.68
N GLU A 57 -23.44 -24.02 78.86
CA GLU A 57 -23.93 -22.69 79.25
C GLU A 57 -23.26 -21.57 78.45
N GLU A 58 -21.94 -21.62 78.31
CA GLU A 58 -21.19 -20.68 77.46
C GLU A 58 -21.66 -20.75 76.00
N THR A 59 -21.82 -21.97 75.47
CA THR A 59 -22.31 -22.18 74.10
C THR A 59 -23.70 -21.58 73.89
N ALA A 60 -24.60 -21.65 74.89
CA ALA A 60 -25.92 -21.03 74.79
C ALA A 60 -25.83 -19.50 74.70
N ILE A 61 -24.90 -18.88 75.44
CA ILE A 61 -24.61 -17.44 75.35
C ILE A 61 -24.09 -17.11 73.96
N GLU A 62 -23.08 -17.85 73.49
CA GLU A 62 -22.47 -17.64 72.18
C GLU A 62 -23.50 -17.76 71.04
N PHE A 63 -24.42 -18.73 71.12
CA PHE A 63 -25.48 -18.87 70.13
C PHE A 63 -26.48 -17.70 70.15
N SER A 64 -26.72 -17.08 71.30
CA SER A 64 -27.57 -15.89 71.38
C SER A 64 -26.95 -14.64 70.77
N GLU A 65 -25.63 -14.61 70.65
CA GLU A 65 -24.89 -13.50 70.04
C GLU A 65 -24.48 -13.80 68.59
N ALA A 66 -24.53 -15.06 68.16
CA ALA A 66 -24.09 -15.50 66.83
C ALA A 66 -25.04 -15.04 65.71
N MET A 67 -24.53 -14.19 64.81
CA MET A 67 -25.24 -13.75 63.59
C MET A 67 -24.95 -14.63 62.36
N GLU A 68 -23.99 -15.57 62.46
CA GLU A 68 -23.61 -16.49 61.39
C GLU A 68 -23.57 -17.95 61.93
N PRO A 69 -23.62 -18.98 61.05
CA PRO A 69 -23.52 -20.37 61.47
C PRO A 69 -22.27 -20.63 62.31
N TYR A 70 -22.45 -21.14 63.51
CA TYR A 70 -21.40 -21.30 64.51
C TYR A 70 -21.39 -22.73 65.04
N LEU A 71 -20.21 -23.32 65.11
CA LEU A 71 -20.01 -24.67 65.63
C LEU A 71 -19.35 -24.54 67.00
N SER A 72 -20.01 -25.04 68.03
CA SER A 72 -19.55 -24.93 69.41
C SER A 72 -18.20 -25.62 69.62
N ASP A 73 -17.59 -25.32 70.77
CA ASP A 73 -16.58 -26.19 71.34
C ASP A 73 -17.16 -27.53 71.81
N VAL A 74 -16.27 -28.45 72.19
CA VAL A 74 -16.66 -29.79 72.60
C VAL A 74 -17.46 -29.72 73.89
N ILE A 75 -18.75 -29.97 73.76
CA ILE A 75 -19.74 -29.92 74.85
C ILE A 75 -19.89 -31.26 75.56
N ALA A 76 -19.49 -32.37 74.91
CA ALA A 76 -19.41 -33.67 75.56
C ALA A 76 -18.17 -34.44 75.09
N SER A 77 -17.43 -35.03 76.03
CA SER A 77 -16.20 -35.78 75.77
C SER A 77 -16.23 -37.16 76.44
N GLY A 78 -16.06 -38.21 75.65
CA GLY A 78 -15.89 -39.58 76.10
C GLY A 78 -14.46 -39.83 76.59
N GLU A 79 -14.29 -40.89 77.36
CA GLU A 79 -12.99 -41.37 77.81
C GLU A 79 -12.37 -42.26 76.73
N VAL A 80 -11.22 -41.85 76.19
CA VAL A 80 -10.53 -42.62 75.14
C VAL A 80 -9.87 -43.86 75.76
N PRO A 81 -10.09 -45.08 75.22
CA PRO A 81 -9.42 -46.27 75.69
C PRO A 81 -7.89 -46.16 75.55
N LYS A 82 -7.16 -46.60 76.58
CA LYS A 82 -5.69 -46.56 76.61
C LYS A 82 -5.12 -47.93 76.21
N PRO A 83 -4.33 -48.04 75.13
CA PRO A 83 -3.71 -49.30 74.72
C PRO A 83 -2.62 -49.76 75.70
N GLY A 84 -2.47 -51.08 75.85
CA GLY A 84 -1.39 -51.72 76.63
C GLY A 84 -0.05 -51.72 75.89
N SER A 85 1.05 -51.91 76.62
CA SER A 85 2.43 -51.69 76.15
C SER A 85 2.89 -52.61 74.99
N GLY A 86 3.18 -52.01 73.83
CA GLY A 86 4.02 -52.52 72.72
C GLY A 86 4.85 -51.39 72.12
N GLN A 87 5.96 -51.68 71.42
CA GLN A 87 6.79 -50.66 70.77
C GLN A 87 6.14 -50.21 69.45
N THR A 88 6.09 -48.89 69.19
CA THR A 88 5.71 -48.34 67.89
C THR A 88 6.88 -47.57 67.27
N TYR A 89 6.87 -47.43 65.94
CA TYR A 89 7.92 -46.76 65.17
C TYR A 89 7.30 -45.61 64.36
N ASP A 90 7.72 -44.39 64.65
CA ASP A 90 7.30 -43.18 63.94
C ASP A 90 8.35 -42.81 62.89
N PHE A 91 7.97 -42.77 61.61
CA PHE A 91 8.91 -42.63 60.49
C PHE A 91 8.91 -41.21 59.93
N SER A 92 10.10 -40.67 59.68
CA SER A 92 10.29 -39.46 58.89
C SER A 92 9.82 -39.67 57.45
N GLU A 93 9.53 -38.58 56.74
CA GLU A 93 8.93 -38.63 55.41
C GLU A 93 9.91 -39.16 54.33
N PHE A 94 9.52 -40.18 53.58
CA PHE A 94 10.35 -40.80 52.54
C PHE A 94 10.22 -40.05 51.21
N LYS A 95 10.92 -38.91 51.09
CA LYS A 95 10.99 -38.06 49.87
C LYS A 95 12.37 -38.13 49.20
N TYR A 96 12.44 -37.82 47.91
CA TYR A 96 13.71 -37.68 47.18
C TYR A 96 13.60 -36.62 46.06
N PRO A 97 14.73 -35.99 45.66
CA PRO A 97 14.74 -35.00 44.57
C PRO A 97 14.29 -35.57 43.20
N PRO A 98 13.45 -34.86 42.42
CA PRO A 98 12.93 -35.34 41.13
C PRO A 98 14.02 -35.68 40.09
N ASN A 99 15.17 -35.00 40.12
CA ASN A 99 16.29 -35.27 39.22
C ASN A 99 16.94 -36.64 39.45
N LEU A 100 16.61 -37.33 40.55
CA LEU A 100 17.10 -38.65 40.89
C LEU A 100 16.13 -39.79 40.54
N GLU A 101 15.01 -39.51 39.86
CA GLU A 101 14.00 -40.54 39.53
C GLU A 101 14.62 -41.75 38.82
N LYS A 102 15.53 -41.54 37.85
CA LYS A 102 16.23 -42.65 37.16
C LYS A 102 17.09 -43.50 38.09
N VAL A 103 17.66 -42.89 39.13
CA VAL A 103 18.42 -43.61 40.16
C VAL A 103 17.45 -44.40 41.04
N VAL A 104 16.30 -43.81 41.39
CA VAL A 104 15.22 -44.47 42.14
C VAL A 104 14.65 -45.67 41.39
N GLU A 105 14.33 -45.56 40.11
CA GLU A 105 13.88 -46.67 39.26
C GLU A 105 14.90 -47.82 39.26
N LYS A 106 16.19 -47.47 39.19
CA LYS A 106 17.27 -48.45 39.26
C LYS A 106 17.33 -49.12 40.63
N ILE A 107 17.15 -48.38 41.72
CA ILE A 107 17.12 -48.95 43.09
C ILE A 107 15.89 -49.84 43.29
N ARG A 108 14.71 -49.46 42.79
CA ARG A 108 13.48 -50.27 42.88
C ARG A 108 13.57 -51.56 42.07
N SER A 109 14.22 -51.53 40.91
CA SER A 109 14.47 -52.73 40.09
C SER A 109 15.58 -53.64 40.65
N MET A 110 16.43 -53.14 41.55
CA MET A 110 17.37 -53.97 42.30
C MET A 110 16.60 -54.78 43.35
N ASN A 111 16.29 -56.04 43.07
CA ASN A 111 15.74 -57.01 44.03
C ASN A 111 16.80 -57.47 45.05
N LYS A 112 17.50 -56.51 45.67
CA LYS A 112 18.63 -56.73 46.57
C LYS A 112 18.12 -56.89 48.00
N VAL A 113 18.17 -58.12 48.49
CA VAL A 113 17.83 -58.48 49.88
C VAL A 113 18.70 -57.67 50.86
N PRO A 114 18.10 -56.97 51.83
CA PRO A 114 18.84 -56.22 52.84
C PRO A 114 19.58 -57.18 53.80
N LEU A 115 20.68 -56.72 54.37
CA LEU A 115 21.40 -57.44 55.41
C LEU A 115 21.02 -56.85 56.77
N VAL A 116 20.10 -57.50 57.46
CA VAL A 116 19.65 -57.13 58.80
C VAL A 116 19.99 -58.21 59.82
N TYR A 117 20.23 -57.79 61.07
CA TYR A 117 20.70 -58.67 62.14
C TYR A 117 19.92 -58.39 63.43
N GLN A 118 19.64 -59.44 64.20
CA GLN A 118 19.17 -59.37 65.57
C GLN A 118 20.30 -59.72 66.52
N THR A 119 20.48 -58.95 67.58
CA THR A 119 21.47 -59.26 68.62
C THR A 119 20.79 -60.08 69.71
N MET A 120 21.24 -61.31 69.92
CA MET A 120 20.82 -62.13 71.05
C MET A 120 21.96 -62.20 72.07
N LYS A 121 21.60 -61.97 73.34
CA LYS A 121 22.49 -62.25 74.46
C LYS A 121 22.41 -63.73 74.78
N VAL A 122 23.51 -64.43 74.62
CA VAL A 122 23.61 -65.84 74.98
C VAL A 122 24.62 -65.99 76.10
N MET A 123 24.21 -66.71 77.14
CA MET A 123 25.11 -67.09 78.23
C MET A 123 26.08 -68.13 77.69
N VAL A 124 27.36 -67.78 77.67
CA VAL A 124 28.41 -68.71 77.25
C VAL A 124 29.30 -68.99 78.44
N MET A 125 29.53 -70.27 78.70
CA MET A 125 30.44 -70.74 79.72
C MET A 125 31.87 -70.42 79.29
N LYS A 126 32.53 -69.49 79.99
CA LYS A 126 33.94 -69.18 79.77
C LYS A 126 34.76 -69.50 81.00
N ASP A 127 35.84 -70.24 80.79
CA ASP A 127 36.81 -70.57 81.82
C ASP A 127 37.65 -69.33 82.16
N LYS A 128 37.38 -68.73 83.33
CA LYS A 128 38.16 -67.61 83.88
C LYS A 128 39.09 -68.10 84.98
N ARG A 129 40.37 -67.72 84.90
CA ARG A 129 41.36 -68.00 85.95
C ARG A 129 41.19 -67.00 87.09
N VAL A 130 40.89 -67.49 88.28
CA VAL A 130 40.81 -66.66 89.49
C VAL A 130 41.79 -67.18 90.54
N LYS A 131 42.50 -66.26 91.20
CA LYS A 131 43.45 -66.56 92.26
C LYS A 131 42.74 -66.52 93.62
N ASP A 132 42.72 -67.66 94.30
CA ASP A 132 42.21 -67.76 95.67
C ASP A 132 43.20 -67.11 96.65
N LYS A 133 42.74 -66.15 97.46
CA LYS A 133 43.56 -65.43 98.44
C LYS A 133 43.36 -66.04 99.84
N GLY A 134 43.85 -67.26 100.03
CA GLY A 134 44.10 -67.84 101.35
C GLY A 134 45.40 -67.30 101.97
N LEU A 135 45.50 -67.30 103.31
CA LEU A 135 46.49 -66.60 104.14
C LEU A 135 48.01 -66.91 103.90
N PHE A 136 48.39 -67.70 102.90
CA PHE A 136 49.80 -67.94 102.54
C PHE A 136 50.06 -67.60 101.07
N LYS A 137 51.11 -66.82 100.82
CA LYS A 137 51.53 -66.28 99.50
C LYS A 137 52.03 -67.38 98.55
N SER A 138 51.10 -68.16 97.99
CA SER A 138 51.20 -68.87 96.70
C SER A 138 49.82 -69.44 96.34
N GLY A 139 48.86 -68.57 96.05
CA GLY A 139 47.51 -68.99 95.63
C GLY A 139 47.58 -69.81 94.33
N LYS A 140 47.16 -71.07 94.37
CA LYS A 140 46.96 -71.90 93.17
C LYS A 140 45.87 -71.24 92.31
N GLU A 141 46.17 -71.03 91.03
CA GLU A 141 45.16 -70.58 90.06
C GLU A 141 44.11 -71.68 89.91
N LYS A 142 42.85 -71.35 90.19
CA LYS A 142 41.73 -72.23 89.91
C LYS A 142 41.01 -71.66 88.69
N ILE A 143 40.77 -72.52 87.69
CA ILE A 143 39.88 -72.17 86.59
C ILE A 143 38.48 -72.32 87.16
N ILE A 144 37.74 -71.22 87.20
CA ILE A 144 36.31 -71.24 87.44
C ILE A 144 35.62 -71.00 86.10
N THR A 145 34.68 -71.86 85.76
CA THR A 145 33.81 -71.61 84.62
C THR A 145 32.78 -70.58 85.06
N VAL A 146 32.83 -69.40 84.46
CA VAL A 146 31.92 -68.28 84.76
C VAL A 146 31.01 -68.12 83.55
N GLU A 147 29.72 -68.04 83.79
CA GLU A 147 28.78 -67.62 82.76
C GLU A 147 29.07 -66.16 82.42
N GLU A 148 29.48 -65.90 81.19
CA GLU A 148 29.68 -64.55 80.68
C GLU A 148 28.67 -64.32 79.56
N GLU A 149 27.94 -63.21 79.66
CA GLU A 149 26.94 -62.82 78.68
C GLU A 149 27.67 -62.36 77.41
N GLU A 150 27.50 -63.07 76.29
CA GLU A 150 28.10 -62.70 75.00
C GLU A 150 26.99 -62.36 73.99
N GLU A 151 27.15 -61.25 73.29
CA GLU A 151 26.23 -60.82 72.23
C GLU A 151 26.57 -61.51 70.91
N LYS A 152 25.67 -62.36 70.41
CA LYS A 152 25.75 -62.93 69.06
C LYS A 152 24.77 -62.24 68.13
N LYS A 153 25.25 -61.75 66.98
CA LYS A 153 24.42 -61.22 65.90
C LYS A 153 23.98 -62.34 64.97
N ILE A 154 22.67 -62.58 64.91
CA ILE A 154 22.04 -63.57 64.03
C ILE A 154 21.41 -62.82 62.85
N ARG A 155 21.66 -63.29 61.63
CA ARG A 155 21.03 -62.71 60.43
C ARG A 155 19.53 -63.03 60.46
N VAL A 156 18.70 -62.01 60.24
CA VAL A 156 17.26 -62.18 60.09
C VAL A 156 16.91 -62.15 58.60
N ASP A 157 16.23 -63.19 58.14
CA ASP A 157 15.73 -63.22 56.76
C ASP A 157 14.42 -62.44 56.67
N VAL A 158 14.41 -61.43 55.80
CA VAL A 158 13.28 -60.52 55.59
C VAL A 158 12.92 -60.44 54.10
N SER A 159 11.66 -60.11 53.80
CA SER A 159 11.20 -59.91 52.43
C SER A 159 11.97 -58.77 51.76
N PRO A 160 12.45 -58.92 50.50
CA PRO A 160 13.17 -57.86 49.78
C PRO A 160 12.26 -56.72 49.29
N ALA A 161 10.94 -56.82 49.47
CA ALA A 161 9.99 -55.83 48.99
C ALA A 161 10.19 -54.46 49.67
N ILE A 162 10.34 -53.41 48.86
CA ILE A 162 10.46 -52.03 49.31
C ILE A 162 9.05 -51.42 49.34
N ARG A 163 8.58 -51.01 50.52
CA ARG A 163 7.32 -50.27 50.69
C ARG A 163 7.50 -48.77 50.44
N GLU A 164 8.59 -48.19 50.97
CA GLU A 164 8.89 -46.76 50.81
C GLU A 164 10.39 -46.54 50.53
N LEU A 165 10.70 -45.46 49.82
CA LEU A 165 12.07 -45.08 49.45
C LEU A 165 12.24 -43.57 49.61
N GLY A 166 13.26 -43.14 50.35
CA GLY A 166 13.57 -41.73 50.60
C GLY A 166 15.06 -41.47 50.51
N PHE A 167 15.45 -40.21 50.33
CA PHE A 167 16.82 -39.75 50.33
C PHE A 167 17.10 -39.01 51.63
N PHE A 168 18.09 -39.47 52.39
CA PHE A 168 18.44 -38.94 53.70
C PHE A 168 19.91 -38.53 53.71
N GLU A 169 20.21 -37.42 54.36
CA GLU A 169 21.57 -36.99 54.63
C GLU A 169 22.14 -37.69 55.87
N LYS A 170 23.47 -37.76 55.94
CA LYS A 170 24.15 -38.30 57.11
C LYS A 170 23.75 -37.50 58.35
N GLY A 171 23.23 -38.20 59.36
CA GLY A 171 22.75 -37.62 60.61
C GLY A 171 21.24 -37.43 60.68
N ASP A 172 20.52 -37.61 59.58
CA ASP A 172 19.05 -37.51 59.58
C ASP A 172 18.42 -38.65 60.39
N VAL A 173 17.41 -38.30 61.22
CA VAL A 173 16.56 -39.27 61.91
C VAL A 173 15.60 -39.88 60.90
N ILE A 174 15.69 -41.20 60.70
CA ILE A 174 14.84 -41.98 59.80
C ILE A 174 13.55 -42.40 60.51
N CYS A 175 13.65 -42.83 61.76
CA CYS A 175 12.48 -43.15 62.59
C CYS A 175 12.78 -43.09 64.09
N THR A 176 11.76 -42.81 64.88
CA THR A 176 11.80 -42.77 66.35
C THR A 176 10.96 -43.91 66.95
N VAL A 177 11.54 -44.65 67.88
CA VAL A 177 10.93 -45.74 68.63
C VAL A 177 10.20 -45.18 69.85
N VAL A 178 8.90 -45.44 69.94
CA VAL A 178 8.05 -45.01 71.06
C VAL A 178 7.71 -46.23 71.92
N THR A 179 8.12 -46.22 73.20
CA THR A 179 7.82 -47.26 74.18
C THR A 179 6.68 -46.80 75.10
N GLY A 180 5.52 -47.46 75.05
CA GLY A 180 4.41 -47.18 75.97
C GLY A 180 4.55 -47.91 77.32
N SER A 181 4.26 -47.23 78.44
CA SER A 181 4.18 -47.80 79.78
C SER A 181 2.76 -47.64 80.35
N GLY A 182 1.98 -48.71 80.40
CA GLY A 182 0.65 -48.72 81.03
C GLY A 182 -0.15 -50.00 80.73
N GLU A 183 -0.92 -50.48 81.71
CA GLU A 183 -1.91 -51.55 81.52
C GLU A 183 -3.10 -51.01 80.70
N PRO A 184 -3.69 -51.82 79.79
CA PRO A 184 -4.80 -51.36 78.97
C PRO A 184 -6.02 -51.03 79.84
N SER A 185 -6.60 -49.84 79.65
CA SER A 185 -7.85 -49.44 80.29
C SER A 185 -8.91 -49.14 79.22
N ASP A 186 -10.05 -49.82 79.30
CA ASP A 186 -11.20 -49.54 78.44
C ASP A 186 -11.71 -48.12 78.69
N GLY A 187 -12.12 -47.45 77.61
CA GLY A 187 -12.71 -46.13 77.63
C GLY A 187 -14.24 -46.19 77.62
N LYS A 188 -14.89 -45.03 77.56
CA LYS A 188 -16.35 -44.93 77.46
C LYS A 188 -16.72 -43.81 76.47
N ASP A 189 -17.53 -44.13 75.49
CA ASP A 189 -18.01 -43.15 74.51
C ASP A 189 -19.01 -42.16 75.15
N ILE A 190 -19.34 -41.06 74.47
CA ILE A 190 -20.29 -40.04 74.98
C ILE A 190 -21.74 -40.55 75.11
N LYS A 191 -22.06 -41.69 74.50
CA LYS A 191 -23.35 -42.38 74.62
C LYS A 191 -23.37 -43.39 75.78
N GLY A 192 -22.26 -43.52 76.48
CA GLY A 192 -22.11 -44.36 77.66
C GLY A 192 -21.74 -45.82 77.37
N ASN A 193 -21.39 -46.19 76.13
CA ASN A 193 -20.92 -47.52 75.78
C ASN A 193 -19.42 -47.67 76.09
N VAL A 194 -19.02 -48.85 76.56
CA VAL A 194 -17.61 -49.15 76.86
C VAL A 194 -16.83 -49.39 75.56
N LEU A 195 -15.76 -48.64 75.34
CA LEU A 195 -14.82 -48.76 74.23
C LEU A 195 -13.62 -49.61 74.66
N LYS A 196 -13.44 -50.80 74.06
CA LYS A 196 -12.34 -51.69 74.43
C LYS A 196 -10.98 -51.20 73.92
N ALA A 197 -9.93 -51.38 74.72
CA ALA A 197 -8.55 -51.01 74.35
C ALA A 197 -8.04 -51.80 73.13
N PRO A 198 -7.39 -51.14 72.14
CA PRO A 198 -6.84 -51.81 70.97
C PRO A 198 -5.62 -52.69 71.32
N THR A 199 -5.53 -53.86 70.69
CA THR A 199 -4.48 -54.88 70.90
C THR A 199 -3.14 -54.42 70.30
N SER A 200 -2.03 -54.52 71.06
CA SER A 200 -0.69 -54.10 70.61
C SER A 200 -0.13 -54.99 69.48
N ILE A 201 0.53 -54.38 68.48
CA ILE A 201 1.21 -55.08 67.38
C ILE A 201 2.61 -55.48 67.87
N GLU A 202 2.87 -56.79 68.00
CA GLU A 202 4.18 -57.35 68.29
C GLU A 202 5.07 -57.37 67.01
N GLY A 203 6.25 -56.73 67.04
CA GLY A 203 7.31 -56.92 66.04
C GLY A 203 8.43 -55.87 66.08
N GLU A 204 9.68 -56.30 66.30
CA GLU A 204 10.89 -55.44 66.31
C GLU A 204 11.29 -55.01 64.87
N PHE A 205 11.60 -53.72 64.64
CA PHE A 205 12.13 -53.22 63.36
C PHE A 205 13.66 -53.36 63.31
N TYR A 206 14.19 -53.95 62.24
CA TYR A 206 15.63 -54.22 62.11
C TYR A 206 16.37 -53.17 61.26
N PRO A 207 17.34 -52.43 61.83
CA PRO A 207 18.18 -51.51 61.07
C PRO A 207 19.23 -52.29 60.26
N GLY A 208 19.29 -52.01 58.96
CA GLY A 208 20.24 -52.59 58.02
C GLY A 208 21.54 -51.81 57.93
N ARG A 209 22.24 -51.93 56.80
CA ARG A 209 23.58 -51.36 56.66
C ARG A 209 23.49 -49.83 56.57
N ASN A 210 24.45 -49.15 57.20
CA ASN A 210 24.56 -47.69 57.25
C ASN A 210 23.37 -46.99 57.94
N ILE A 211 22.67 -47.70 58.83
CA ILE A 211 21.68 -47.15 59.74
C ILE A 211 22.15 -47.43 61.17
N GLN A 212 22.24 -46.39 62.00
CA GLN A 212 22.64 -46.50 63.39
C GLN A 212 21.42 -46.37 64.30
N LYS A 213 21.25 -47.29 65.24
CA LYS A 213 20.25 -47.18 66.30
C LYS A 213 20.88 -46.47 67.49
N GLU A 214 20.49 -45.23 67.75
CA GLU A 214 20.90 -44.44 68.91
C GLU A 214 19.71 -44.24 69.84
N LYS A 215 19.77 -44.83 71.05
CA LYS A 215 18.66 -44.80 72.03
C LYS A 215 17.33 -45.23 71.42
N SER A 216 16.45 -44.26 71.15
CA SER A 216 15.11 -44.41 70.59
C SER A 216 15.03 -43.95 69.14
N GLU A 217 16.14 -43.77 68.41
CA GLU A 217 16.14 -43.26 67.03
C GLU A 217 16.98 -44.13 66.11
N PHE A 218 16.54 -44.29 64.86
CA PHE A 218 17.35 -44.83 63.78
C PHE A 218 17.83 -43.66 62.92
N ILE A 219 19.14 -43.53 62.77
CA ILE A 219 19.80 -42.39 62.13
C ILE A 219 20.56 -42.88 60.89
N ALA A 220 20.50 -42.09 59.83
CA ALA A 220 21.29 -42.31 58.61
C ALA A 220 22.79 -42.12 58.90
N ALA A 221 23.58 -43.19 58.81
CA ALA A 221 25.03 -43.12 59.07
C ALA A 221 25.83 -42.54 57.89
N GLU A 222 25.24 -42.56 56.70
CA GLU A 222 25.78 -42.00 55.45
C GLU A 222 24.65 -41.32 54.66
N THR A 223 24.99 -40.34 53.81
CA THR A 223 24.03 -39.75 52.88
C THR A 223 23.68 -40.77 51.80
N GLY A 224 22.40 -41.01 51.55
CA GLY A 224 21.97 -41.98 50.55
C GLY A 224 20.46 -42.28 50.55
N PHE A 225 20.10 -43.33 49.82
CA PHE A 225 18.72 -43.79 49.71
C PHE A 225 18.37 -44.80 50.79
N VAL A 226 17.41 -44.46 51.64
CA VAL A 226 16.86 -45.37 52.65
C VAL A 226 15.67 -46.12 52.06
N ARG A 227 15.72 -47.44 52.15
CA ARG A 227 14.68 -48.39 51.75
C ARG A 227 13.96 -48.88 52.99
N LYS A 228 12.63 -48.79 53.01
CA LYS A 228 11.79 -49.31 54.08
C LYS A 228 11.01 -50.52 53.60
N GLY A 229 11.20 -51.65 54.28
CA GLY A 229 10.41 -52.87 54.09
C GLY A 229 9.27 -52.98 55.09
N GLU A 230 8.82 -54.22 55.32
CA GLU A 230 7.75 -54.51 56.27
C GLU A 230 8.18 -54.35 57.73
N ASN A 231 9.39 -54.79 58.07
CA ASN A 231 9.96 -54.74 59.42
C ASN A 231 11.48 -54.46 59.42
N TRP A 232 11.98 -53.82 58.36
CA TRP A 232 13.40 -53.52 58.19
C TRP A 232 13.66 -52.19 57.47
N LEU A 233 14.84 -51.62 57.70
CA LEU A 233 15.36 -50.45 56.99
C LEU A 233 16.75 -50.76 56.41
N ASP A 234 17.13 -50.18 55.28
CA ASP A 234 18.49 -50.32 54.70
C ASP A 234 18.89 -49.05 53.96
N LEU A 235 20.15 -48.60 54.06
CA LEU A 235 20.63 -47.37 53.43
C LEU A 235 21.69 -47.68 52.37
N ILE A 236 21.40 -47.29 51.13
CA ILE A 236 22.33 -47.36 49.99
C ILE A 236 23.04 -46.02 49.86
N PRO A 237 24.36 -45.93 50.14
CA PRO A 237 25.10 -44.69 50.07
C PRO A 237 25.04 -44.06 48.68
N PHE A 238 24.76 -42.76 48.62
CA PHE A 238 24.68 -42.01 47.37
C PHE A 238 24.91 -40.52 47.64
N GLN A 239 25.83 -39.91 46.88
CA GLN A 239 26.09 -38.47 46.93
C GLN A 239 25.96 -37.87 45.53
N ASN A 240 25.36 -36.68 45.42
CA ASN A 240 25.31 -35.93 44.17
C ASN A 240 26.67 -35.26 43.85
N HIS A 241 26.87 -34.89 42.58
CA HIS A 241 27.94 -33.96 42.22
C HIS A 241 27.64 -32.58 42.82
N SER A 242 28.64 -31.92 43.40
CA SER A 242 28.52 -30.53 43.85
C SER A 242 29.34 -29.61 42.98
N TRP A 243 28.91 -28.36 42.84
CA TRP A 243 29.60 -27.35 42.04
C TRP A 243 29.39 -25.95 42.59
N SER A 244 30.32 -25.05 42.28
CA SER A 244 30.25 -23.63 42.62
C SER A 244 30.86 -22.78 41.50
N LEU A 245 30.49 -21.49 41.45
CA LEU A 245 31.09 -20.53 40.54
C LEU A 245 32.01 -19.60 41.31
N ARG A 246 33.13 -19.25 40.68
CA ARG A 246 34.10 -18.30 41.20
C ARG A 246 34.47 -17.31 40.11
N VAL A 247 34.50 -16.04 40.45
CA VAL A 247 35.03 -15.00 39.56
C VAL A 247 36.49 -14.75 39.92
N SER A 248 37.36 -14.54 38.93
CA SER A 248 38.75 -14.15 39.16
C SER A 248 38.87 -12.80 39.86
N ASN A 249 40.03 -12.55 40.48
CA ASN A 249 40.29 -11.29 41.21
C ASN A 249 40.18 -10.04 40.33
N ASN A 250 40.46 -10.16 39.03
CA ASN A 250 40.31 -9.07 38.05
C ASN A 250 38.87 -8.96 37.49
N LYS A 251 37.93 -9.80 37.94
CA LYS A 251 36.53 -9.86 37.51
C LYS A 251 36.29 -10.14 36.02
N VAL A 252 37.33 -10.63 35.34
CA VAL A 252 37.30 -10.91 33.90
C VAL A 252 36.97 -12.37 33.59
N ASP A 253 37.30 -13.31 34.48
CA ASP A 253 37.15 -14.73 34.24
C ASP A 253 36.14 -15.37 35.19
N CYS A 254 35.30 -16.24 34.65
CA CYS A 254 34.39 -17.07 35.43
C CYS A 254 34.91 -18.51 35.44
N TYR A 255 35.00 -19.11 36.62
CA TYR A 255 35.40 -20.50 36.83
C TYR A 255 34.25 -21.30 37.41
N ILE A 256 34.14 -22.56 37.01
CA ILE A 256 33.30 -23.56 37.67
C ILE A 256 34.18 -24.56 38.41
N ASP A 257 33.93 -24.71 39.70
CA ASP A 257 34.52 -25.75 40.53
C ASP A 257 33.52 -26.91 40.65
N ILE A 258 33.95 -28.15 40.46
CA ILE A 258 33.11 -29.36 40.48
C ILE A 258 33.77 -30.41 41.37
N ILE A 259 32.99 -30.98 42.28
CA ILE A 259 33.38 -32.12 43.11
C ILE A 259 32.55 -33.33 42.69
N ALA A 260 33.21 -34.40 42.27
CA ALA A 260 32.55 -35.60 41.80
C ALA A 260 31.87 -36.38 42.95
N GLY A 261 30.56 -36.62 42.81
CA GLY A 261 29.80 -37.52 43.67
C GLY A 261 29.76 -38.96 43.13
N HIS A 262 28.66 -39.65 43.39
CA HIS A 262 28.45 -41.03 42.96
C HIS A 262 28.43 -41.14 41.41
N LYS A 263 29.02 -42.20 40.85
CA LYS A 263 29.14 -42.41 39.38
C LYS A 263 27.81 -42.41 38.61
N SER A 264 26.71 -42.68 39.30
CA SER A 264 25.37 -42.70 38.72
C SER A 264 24.62 -41.37 38.90
N ALA A 265 25.20 -40.39 39.58
CA ALA A 265 24.59 -39.09 39.75
C ALA A 265 24.53 -38.35 38.40
N PRO A 266 23.43 -37.64 38.11
CA PRO A 266 23.35 -36.84 36.90
C PRO A 266 24.31 -35.64 37.01
N PRO A 267 25.01 -35.26 35.94
CA PRO A 267 25.82 -34.04 35.94
C PRO A 267 24.93 -32.80 36.16
N PRO A 268 25.49 -31.70 36.70
CA PRO A 268 24.78 -30.43 36.80
C PRO A 268 24.11 -29.99 35.49
N ASP A 269 22.88 -29.50 35.57
CA ASP A 269 22.16 -28.98 34.40
C ASP A 269 22.85 -27.70 33.89
N ILE A 270 23.22 -27.71 32.61
CA ILE A 270 23.89 -26.58 31.97
C ILE A 270 23.04 -25.30 32.01
N ASN A 271 21.71 -25.41 31.92
CA ASN A 271 20.84 -24.24 31.96
C ASN A 271 20.90 -23.55 33.32
N ILE A 272 20.96 -24.34 34.40
CA ILE A 272 21.10 -23.83 35.77
C ILE A 272 22.47 -23.17 35.95
N VAL A 273 23.53 -23.79 35.43
CA VAL A 273 24.88 -23.22 35.48
C VAL A 273 24.93 -21.89 34.70
N MET A 274 24.39 -21.84 33.48
CA MET A 274 24.36 -20.61 32.67
C MET A 274 23.51 -19.51 33.29
N GLN A 275 22.37 -19.84 33.90
CA GLN A 275 21.58 -18.87 34.67
C GLN A 275 22.37 -18.29 35.85
N ALA A 276 23.14 -19.12 36.56
CA ALA A 276 24.01 -18.67 37.65
C ALA A 276 25.17 -17.80 37.14
N VAL A 277 25.75 -18.10 35.98
CA VAL A 277 26.79 -17.28 35.32
C VAL A 277 26.23 -15.93 34.87
N LYS A 278 25.02 -15.88 34.32
CA LYS A 278 24.36 -14.62 33.91
C LYS A 278 24.12 -13.68 35.09
N LYS A 279 23.81 -14.21 36.28
CA LYS A 279 23.70 -13.42 37.52
C LYS A 279 25.01 -12.77 37.94
N LEU A 280 26.16 -13.23 37.43
CA LEU A 280 27.49 -12.66 37.66
C LEU A 280 27.92 -11.65 36.57
N SER A 281 26.99 -11.16 35.75
CA SER A 281 27.22 -10.13 34.72
C SER A 281 28.19 -10.55 33.60
N PHE A 282 28.22 -11.83 33.25
CA PHE A 282 28.92 -12.33 32.06
C PHE A 282 27.94 -12.42 30.87
N SER A 283 28.33 -11.85 29.72
CA SER A 283 27.57 -11.95 28.48
C SER A 283 27.85 -13.27 27.77
N ASP A 284 26.88 -13.76 27.00
CA ASP A 284 27.04 -15.02 26.25
C ASP A 284 28.22 -14.97 25.26
N GLU A 285 28.54 -13.79 24.71
CA GLU A 285 29.68 -13.59 23.82
C GLU A 285 31.04 -13.77 24.51
N SER A 286 31.12 -13.47 25.81
CA SER A 286 32.35 -13.59 26.61
C SER A 286 32.62 -15.02 27.08
N LEU A 287 31.64 -15.92 26.97
CA LEU A 287 31.69 -17.28 27.48
C LEU A 287 32.03 -18.30 26.39
N LEU A 288 32.64 -19.42 26.80
CA LEU A 288 32.77 -20.61 25.97
C LEU A 288 31.40 -21.09 25.51
N ASP A 289 31.37 -21.76 24.36
CA ASP A 289 30.09 -22.21 23.80
C ASP A 289 29.49 -23.31 24.68
N GLU A 290 28.15 -23.42 24.72
CA GLU A 290 27.45 -24.34 25.62
C GLU A 290 27.95 -25.79 25.49
N SER A 291 28.28 -26.23 24.27
CA SER A 291 28.84 -27.57 24.06
C SER A 291 30.19 -27.77 24.74
N GLN A 292 31.04 -26.75 24.82
CA GLN A 292 32.33 -26.81 25.48
C GLN A 292 32.15 -26.80 27.00
N ILE A 293 31.27 -25.94 27.52
CA ILE A 293 30.93 -25.90 28.95
C ILE A 293 30.35 -27.25 29.40
N LYS A 294 29.45 -27.84 28.63
CA LYS A 294 28.89 -29.17 28.91
C LYS A 294 29.96 -30.26 28.99
N LYS A 295 30.96 -30.22 28.10
CA LYS A 295 32.09 -31.17 28.12
C LYS A 295 32.93 -31.01 29.38
N LEU A 296 33.21 -29.76 29.80
CA LEU A 296 33.94 -29.47 31.04
C LEU A 296 33.19 -29.99 32.27
N ILE A 297 31.87 -29.76 32.34
CA ILE A 297 31.01 -30.25 33.43
C ILE A 297 31.05 -31.78 33.52
N ILE A 298 30.83 -32.47 32.39
CA ILE A 298 30.85 -33.94 32.34
C ILE A 298 32.24 -34.48 32.70
N SER A 299 33.30 -33.83 32.24
CA SER A 299 34.67 -34.20 32.58
C SER A 299 34.90 -34.10 34.08
N GLY A 300 34.54 -32.98 34.72
CA GLY A 300 34.66 -32.78 36.16
C GLY A 300 33.90 -33.82 36.98
N CYS A 301 32.72 -34.24 36.52
CA CYS A 301 31.92 -35.27 37.18
C CYS A 301 32.52 -36.69 37.09
N ARG A 302 33.47 -36.92 36.17
CA ARG A 302 34.16 -38.21 35.98
C ARG A 302 35.55 -38.26 36.61
N SER A 303 36.09 -37.10 36.96
CA SER A 303 37.42 -36.97 37.57
C SER A 303 37.39 -37.32 39.06
N GLU A 304 38.53 -37.79 39.58
CA GLU A 304 38.72 -37.94 41.03
C GLU A 304 39.09 -36.57 41.64
N GLY A 305 38.44 -36.22 42.76
CA GLY A 305 38.68 -34.96 43.48
C GLY A 305 37.99 -33.73 42.88
N ALA A 306 38.28 -32.56 43.46
CA ALA A 306 37.75 -31.27 43.02
C ALA A 306 38.47 -30.77 41.76
N GLN A 307 37.71 -30.39 40.73
CA GLN A 307 38.22 -29.86 39.46
C GLN A 307 37.76 -28.42 39.25
N SER A 308 38.57 -27.58 38.61
CA SER A 308 38.22 -26.19 38.31
C SER A 308 38.43 -25.90 36.82
N PHE A 309 37.44 -25.30 36.16
CA PHE A 309 37.47 -25.00 34.73
C PHE A 309 37.09 -23.55 34.46
N CYS A 310 37.83 -22.86 33.58
CA CYS A 310 37.47 -21.53 33.10
C CYS A 310 36.33 -21.62 32.08
N LEU A 311 35.33 -20.76 32.23
CA LEU A 311 34.16 -20.63 31.36
C LEU A 311 34.27 -19.44 30.39
N THR A 312 35.21 -18.53 30.61
CA THR A 312 35.42 -17.34 29.76
C THR A 312 36.31 -17.68 28.56
N LYS A 313 36.02 -17.06 27.41
CA LYS A 313 36.86 -17.15 26.21
C LYS A 313 38.21 -16.44 26.40
N ASP A 314 39.24 -16.98 25.77
CA ASP A 314 40.56 -16.37 25.74
C ASP A 314 40.55 -15.12 24.84
N ARG A 315 40.98 -13.96 25.36
CA ARG A 315 41.10 -12.70 24.59
C ARG A 315 42.29 -11.88 25.08
N ASP A 316 43.15 -11.42 24.18
CA ASP A 316 44.24 -10.51 24.54
C ASP A 316 43.70 -9.11 24.90
N GLY A 317 44.28 -8.49 25.91
CA GLY A 317 44.04 -7.10 26.24
C GLY A 317 44.54 -6.20 25.12
N SER A 318 43.71 -5.27 24.68
CA SER A 318 43.96 -4.43 23.52
C SER A 318 43.50 -2.99 23.78
N PHE A 319 43.94 -2.08 22.95
CA PHE A 319 43.48 -0.70 22.96
C PHE A 319 43.33 -0.22 21.53
N ASP A 320 42.42 0.72 21.32
CA ASP A 320 42.19 1.34 20.03
C ASP A 320 42.08 2.87 20.19
N LEU A 321 42.51 3.59 19.16
CA LEU A 321 42.43 5.04 19.10
C LEU A 321 41.50 5.42 17.96
N GLU A 322 40.32 5.88 18.33
CA GLU A 322 39.33 6.34 17.37
C GLU A 322 39.49 7.83 17.13
N LEU A 323 39.65 8.21 15.87
CA LEU A 323 39.53 9.58 15.40
C LEU A 323 38.28 9.67 14.55
N ASN A 324 37.44 10.68 14.79
CA ASN A 324 36.35 10.95 13.86
C ASN A 324 36.92 11.36 12.48
N SER A 325 36.09 11.30 11.43
CA SER A 325 36.51 11.53 10.04
C SER A 325 37.20 12.89 9.82
N LEU A 326 36.79 13.91 10.57
CA LEU A 326 37.34 15.27 10.51
C LEU A 326 38.55 15.47 11.43
N LYS A 327 38.93 14.47 12.23
CA LYS A 327 39.98 14.53 13.25
C LYS A 327 39.73 15.62 14.30
N THR A 328 38.48 16.02 14.50
CA THR A 328 38.05 16.99 15.53
C THR A 328 37.70 16.30 16.85
N GLU A 329 37.69 14.97 16.91
CA GLU A 329 37.47 14.22 18.13
C GLU A 329 38.39 13.01 18.18
N ALA A 330 38.94 12.73 19.38
CA ALA A 330 39.75 11.55 19.64
C ALA A 330 39.31 10.83 20.91
N ASN A 331 39.12 9.52 20.80
CA ASN A 331 38.76 8.63 21.89
C ASN A 331 39.78 7.47 21.99
N LEU A 332 40.12 7.07 23.22
CA LEU A 332 40.93 5.88 23.50
C LEU A 332 40.03 4.80 24.08
N HIS A 333 39.89 3.68 23.39
CA HIS A 333 39.21 2.50 23.87
C HIS A 333 40.23 1.54 24.48
N LEU A 334 39.95 1.03 25.67
CA LEU A 334 40.79 0.05 26.35
C LEU A 334 39.97 -1.21 26.64
N TYR A 335 40.58 -2.37 26.44
CA TYR A 335 39.97 -3.68 26.67
C TYR A 335 40.89 -4.54 27.54
N LYS A 336 40.35 -5.11 28.62
CA LYS A 336 41.10 -6.08 29.43
C LYS A 336 41.19 -7.44 28.73
N GLY A 337 42.32 -8.11 28.94
CA GLY A 337 42.51 -9.48 28.49
C GLY A 337 41.79 -10.48 29.41
N SER A 338 41.26 -11.55 28.83
CA SER A 338 40.49 -12.62 29.49
C SER A 338 41.07 -14.00 29.20
N GLY A 339 40.78 -14.94 30.09
CA GLY A 339 41.23 -16.33 30.04
C GLY A 339 42.75 -16.41 30.04
N ARG A 340 43.31 -17.02 28.99
CA ARG A 340 44.75 -17.15 28.75
C ARG A 340 45.34 -16.00 27.92
N GLY A 341 44.55 -14.98 27.63
CA GLY A 341 45.00 -13.80 26.88
C GLY A 341 46.01 -12.96 27.65
N ARG A 342 46.82 -12.21 26.91
CA ARG A 342 47.83 -11.27 27.46
C ARG A 342 47.15 -10.10 28.17
N ALA A 343 47.78 -9.59 29.21
CA ALA A 343 47.32 -8.36 29.88
C ALA A 343 47.46 -7.13 28.97
N LEU A 344 46.56 -6.15 29.15
CA LEU A 344 46.60 -4.88 28.46
C LEU A 344 47.92 -4.14 28.76
N ASN A 345 48.68 -3.80 27.72
CA ASN A 345 49.93 -3.06 27.88
C ASN A 345 49.67 -1.55 28.01
N LEU A 346 49.50 -1.08 29.26
CA LEU A 346 49.22 0.33 29.56
C LEU A 346 50.31 1.28 29.07
N LYS A 347 51.57 0.83 29.08
CA LYS A 347 52.71 1.64 28.60
C LYS A 347 52.62 1.87 27.09
N GLN A 348 52.24 0.84 26.33
CA GLN A 348 52.00 0.98 24.89
C GLN A 348 50.76 1.81 24.58
N ALA A 349 49.66 1.62 25.31
CA ALA A 349 48.45 2.44 25.15
C ALA A 349 48.75 3.93 25.38
N TRP A 350 49.48 4.25 26.46
CA TRP A 350 49.90 5.62 26.76
C TRP A 350 50.88 6.17 25.72
N ALA A 351 51.87 5.39 25.28
CA ALA A 351 52.80 5.81 24.23
C ALA A 351 52.07 6.15 22.92
N ARG A 352 51.04 5.36 22.56
CA ARG A 352 50.23 5.61 21.38
C ARG A 352 49.38 6.87 21.46
N VAL A 353 48.85 7.22 22.64
CA VAL A 353 48.18 8.50 22.86
C VAL A 353 49.16 9.66 22.67
N LEU A 354 50.38 9.56 23.19
CA LEU A 354 51.40 10.60 23.04
C LEU A 354 51.87 10.76 21.59
N ASP A 355 51.99 9.66 20.84
CA ASP A 355 52.37 9.66 19.41
C ASP A 355 51.39 10.44 18.53
N LEU A 356 50.12 10.57 18.94
CA LEU A 356 49.14 11.36 18.19
C LEU A 356 49.48 12.86 18.17
N LYS A 357 50.30 13.37 19.10
CA LYS A 357 50.65 14.81 19.18
C LYS A 357 49.41 15.72 19.22
N ILE A 358 48.38 15.30 19.94
CA ILE A 358 47.15 16.09 20.14
C ILE A 358 47.52 17.42 20.82
N ALA A 359 46.99 18.53 20.30
CA ALA A 359 47.22 19.85 20.85
C ALA A 359 46.36 20.08 22.10
N GLY A 360 46.99 20.48 23.22
CA GLY A 360 46.27 21.02 24.38
C GLY A 360 45.39 20.03 25.18
N PHE A 361 45.56 18.72 25.01
CA PHE A 361 44.77 17.73 25.76
C PHE A 361 45.30 17.50 27.19
N GLU A 362 44.40 17.20 28.12
CA GLU A 362 44.73 17.02 29.55
C GLU A 362 45.44 15.68 29.82
N ALA A 363 46.74 15.63 29.55
CA ALA A 363 47.56 14.42 29.67
C ALA A 363 47.46 13.74 31.04
N GLU A 364 47.52 14.50 32.14
CA GLU A 364 47.43 13.94 33.50
C GLU A 364 46.07 13.30 33.79
N ARG A 365 44.96 13.90 33.32
CA ARG A 365 43.62 13.32 33.47
C ARG A 365 43.50 12.00 32.71
N VAL A 366 43.96 11.97 31.46
CA VAL A 366 43.90 10.76 30.61
C VAL A 366 44.77 9.66 31.19
N LYS A 367 46.01 9.96 31.57
CA LYS A 367 46.93 9.01 32.19
C LYS A 367 46.35 8.41 33.47
N LYS A 368 45.74 9.25 34.32
CA LYS A 368 45.03 8.79 35.52
C LYS A 368 43.89 7.83 35.17
N LYS A 369 43.04 8.17 34.19
CA LYS A 369 41.94 7.28 33.75
C LYS A 369 42.42 5.93 33.21
N ILE A 370 43.53 5.89 32.47
CA ILE A 370 44.13 4.63 31.98
C ILE A 370 44.58 3.75 33.16
N LEU A 371 45.22 4.37 34.17
CA LEU A 371 45.66 3.66 35.38
C LEU A 371 44.48 3.19 36.24
N ASP A 372 43.49 4.04 36.45
CA ASP A 372 42.27 3.73 37.20
C ASP A 372 41.51 2.57 36.54
N PHE A 373 41.45 2.53 35.20
CA PHE A 373 40.82 1.44 34.47
C PHE A 373 41.44 0.07 34.75
N ASN A 374 42.78 0.00 34.84
CA ASN A 374 43.47 -1.25 35.15
C ASN A 374 43.04 -1.85 36.49
N SER A 375 42.75 -0.98 37.47
CA SER A 375 42.29 -1.35 38.81
C SER A 375 40.77 -1.39 38.97
N SER A 376 40.02 -0.96 37.95
CA SER A 376 38.55 -0.92 37.96
C SER A 376 37.91 -2.30 37.77
N GLU A 377 36.59 -2.38 37.97
CA GLU A 377 35.80 -3.57 37.65
C GLU A 377 35.40 -3.64 36.17
N ASP A 378 35.60 -2.56 35.42
CA ASP A 378 35.17 -2.43 34.03
C ASP A 378 36.05 -3.29 33.11
N ARG A 379 35.40 -4.00 32.16
CA ARG A 379 36.08 -4.85 31.17
C ARG A 379 36.57 -4.06 29.96
N GLU A 380 35.92 -2.94 29.70
CA GLU A 380 36.25 -1.98 28.65
C GLU A 380 35.95 -0.55 29.12
N VAL A 381 36.69 0.43 28.61
CA VAL A 381 36.41 1.85 28.87
C VAL A 381 36.75 2.69 27.65
N THR A 382 35.98 3.76 27.44
CA THR A 382 36.29 4.79 26.44
C THR A 382 36.73 6.06 27.16
N ILE A 383 37.94 6.54 26.86
CA ILE A 383 38.51 7.74 27.45
C ILE A 383 38.57 8.82 26.38
N PHE A 384 37.78 9.87 26.59
CA PHE A 384 37.81 11.07 25.75
C PHE A 384 39.16 11.79 25.88
N LEU A 385 39.85 11.96 24.75
CA LEU A 385 41.17 12.58 24.70
C LEU A 385 41.06 14.09 24.48
N ALA A 386 40.44 14.53 23.38
CA ALA A 386 40.31 15.94 23.04
C ALA A 386 39.19 16.22 22.01
N ARG A 387 38.73 17.49 21.99
CA ARG A 387 37.87 18.05 20.94
C ARG A 387 38.55 19.24 20.26
N GLY A 388 38.50 19.26 18.94
CA GLY A 388 38.73 20.44 18.12
C GLY A 388 37.43 21.22 17.91
N GLU A 389 37.45 22.12 16.93
CA GLU A 389 36.30 22.92 16.50
C GLU A 389 35.78 22.37 15.18
N ASP A 390 34.54 21.88 15.15
CA ASP A 390 33.96 21.39 13.90
C ASP A 390 33.76 22.55 12.90
N PRO A 391 34.09 22.36 11.61
CA PRO A 391 33.80 23.35 10.59
C PRO A 391 32.28 23.57 10.54
N ARG A 392 31.87 24.83 10.54
CA ARG A 392 30.45 25.16 10.40
C ARG A 392 30.15 25.42 8.95
N ARG A 393 28.99 24.95 8.53
CA ARG A 393 28.47 25.25 7.22
C ARG A 393 28.17 26.75 7.08
N GLY A 394 28.41 27.31 5.90
CA GLY A 394 27.91 28.62 5.53
C GLY A 394 26.39 28.60 5.34
N ASP A 395 25.77 29.78 5.34
CA ASP A 395 24.33 29.90 5.06
C ASP A 395 24.04 29.32 3.67
N ASP A 396 22.98 28.54 3.55
CA ASP A 396 22.52 27.99 2.27
C ASP A 396 22.20 29.15 1.31
N ARG A 397 22.43 28.91 0.02
CA ARG A 397 22.15 29.89 -1.02
C ARG A 397 20.63 30.04 -1.15
N GLU A 398 20.17 31.28 -1.19
CA GLU A 398 18.78 31.61 -1.52
C GLU A 398 18.70 32.10 -2.97
N ILE A 399 17.52 31.99 -3.57
CA ILE A 399 17.27 32.64 -4.85
C ILE A 399 16.87 34.10 -4.62
N ILE A 400 17.46 35.00 -5.39
CA ILE A 400 17.10 36.41 -5.42
C ILE A 400 16.15 36.60 -6.59
N LEU A 401 14.91 36.94 -6.26
CA LEU A 401 13.83 37.11 -7.22
C LEU A 401 13.98 38.45 -7.94
N GLU A 402 13.88 38.45 -9.27
CA GLU A 402 14.03 39.64 -10.11
C GLU A 402 12.70 40.13 -10.71
N ALA A 403 11.65 39.32 -10.64
CA ALA A 403 10.33 39.68 -11.16
C ALA A 403 9.53 40.55 -10.19
N GLU A 404 8.80 41.54 -10.72
CA GLU A 404 7.90 42.39 -9.95
C GLU A 404 6.55 41.68 -9.71
N TYR A 405 6.16 41.54 -8.45
CA TYR A 405 4.99 40.77 -8.06
C TYR A 405 3.69 41.56 -8.17
N LEU A 406 2.62 40.85 -8.55
CA LEU A 406 1.25 41.34 -8.54
C LEU A 406 0.78 41.55 -7.10
N ALA A 407 -0.21 42.44 -6.91
CA ALA A 407 -0.86 42.65 -5.63
C ALA A 407 -1.68 41.42 -5.21
N ASP A 408 -1.85 41.22 -3.90
CA ASP A 408 -2.56 40.03 -3.35
C ASP A 408 -3.99 39.89 -3.89
N ASN A 409 -4.70 41.01 -4.11
CA ASN A 409 -6.03 41.01 -4.70
C ASN A 409 -6.05 40.42 -6.12
N ASP A 410 -5.07 40.78 -6.95
CA ASP A 410 -4.97 40.27 -8.32
C ASP A 410 -4.63 38.77 -8.32
N ILE A 411 -3.75 38.34 -7.40
CA ILE A 411 -3.40 36.93 -7.22
C ILE A 411 -4.64 36.10 -6.88
N GLN A 412 -5.46 36.58 -5.95
CA GLN A 412 -6.68 35.89 -5.53
C GLN A 412 -7.68 35.74 -6.69
N LEU A 413 -7.93 36.82 -7.44
CA LEU A 413 -8.78 36.79 -8.64
C LEU A 413 -8.24 35.84 -9.72
N ILE A 414 -6.93 35.71 -9.85
CA ILE A 414 -6.31 34.78 -10.80
C ILE A 414 -6.48 33.33 -10.33
N LYS A 415 -6.31 33.05 -9.03
CA LYS A 415 -6.51 31.71 -8.44
C LYS A 415 -7.95 31.22 -8.60
N GLU A 416 -8.93 32.08 -8.35
CA GLU A 416 -10.36 31.76 -8.52
C GLU A 416 -10.66 31.36 -9.98
N ARG A 417 -10.19 32.17 -10.94
CA ARG A 417 -10.33 31.87 -12.38
C ARG A 417 -9.68 30.56 -12.80
N ILE A 418 -8.53 30.19 -12.23
CA ILE A 418 -7.88 28.90 -12.51
C ILE A 418 -8.78 27.74 -12.08
N LYS A 419 -9.44 27.85 -10.93
CA LYS A 419 -10.37 26.83 -10.40
C LYS A 419 -11.63 26.72 -11.26
N GLU A 420 -12.28 27.85 -11.55
CA GLU A 420 -13.52 27.90 -12.33
C GLU A 420 -13.35 27.31 -13.73
N ARG A 421 -12.23 27.60 -14.39
CA ARG A 421 -11.95 27.12 -15.76
C ARG A 421 -11.37 25.71 -15.83
N ASN A 422 -11.18 25.04 -14.70
CA ASN A 422 -10.61 23.70 -14.61
C ASN A 422 -9.34 23.53 -15.46
N GLN A 423 -8.45 24.52 -15.41
CA GLN A 423 -7.21 24.49 -16.21
C GLN A 423 -6.34 23.33 -15.80
N LYS A 424 -5.78 22.63 -16.79
CA LYS A 424 -4.92 21.46 -16.56
C LYS A 424 -3.51 21.81 -16.97
N PHE A 425 -2.65 22.03 -15.98
CA PHE A 425 -1.21 22.02 -16.18
C PHE A 425 -0.63 20.74 -15.58
N PRO A 426 0.37 20.10 -16.22
CA PRO A 426 1.00 18.89 -15.70
C PRO A 426 1.46 19.05 -14.24
N SER A 427 2.08 20.19 -13.90
CA SER A 427 2.55 20.49 -12.55
C SER A 427 1.47 20.75 -11.50
N PHE A 428 0.18 20.84 -11.84
CA PHE A 428 -0.88 21.09 -10.84
C PHE A 428 -1.02 19.96 -9.82
N LYS A 429 -0.55 18.75 -10.16
CA LYS A 429 -0.52 17.63 -9.21
C LYS A 429 0.51 17.84 -8.09
N ASP A 430 1.67 18.39 -8.44
CA ASP A 430 2.83 18.51 -7.54
C ASP A 430 3.00 19.94 -6.99
N PHE A 431 2.43 20.94 -7.67
CA PHE A 431 2.37 22.34 -7.28
C PHE A 431 0.96 22.91 -7.56
N PRO A 432 -0.03 22.65 -6.69
CA PRO A 432 -1.41 23.05 -6.93
C PRO A 432 -1.60 24.57 -6.82
N PRO A 433 -2.60 25.16 -7.50
CA PRO A 433 -2.85 26.60 -7.49
C PRO A 433 -3.04 27.23 -6.11
N ASP A 434 -3.54 26.47 -5.14
CA ASP A 434 -3.74 26.93 -3.75
C ASP A 434 -2.43 27.22 -3.02
N GLU A 435 -1.34 26.58 -3.43
CA GLU A 435 -0.02 26.76 -2.80
C GLU A 435 0.76 27.95 -3.34
N ILE A 436 0.30 28.59 -4.41
CA ILE A 436 0.98 29.75 -4.99
C ILE A 436 1.00 30.89 -3.97
N GLU A 437 2.18 31.39 -3.64
CA GLU A 437 2.36 32.50 -2.70
C GLU A 437 2.35 33.83 -3.45
N LYS A 438 3.12 33.92 -4.54
CA LYS A 438 3.28 35.14 -5.35
C LYS A 438 3.09 34.84 -6.84
N MET A 439 2.64 35.85 -7.58
CA MET A 439 2.58 35.80 -9.04
C MET A 439 3.24 37.05 -9.64
N ALA A 440 3.92 36.91 -10.78
CA ALA A 440 4.49 38.04 -11.51
C ALA A 440 4.17 37.94 -13.01
N LYS A 441 3.86 39.06 -13.66
CA LYS A 441 3.75 39.11 -15.13
C LYS A 441 5.16 39.14 -15.72
N VAL A 442 5.44 38.24 -16.66
CA VAL A 442 6.77 38.07 -17.24
C VAL A 442 6.69 37.94 -18.76
N SER A 443 7.68 38.48 -19.45
CA SER A 443 7.86 38.30 -20.88
C SER A 443 8.90 37.22 -21.15
N LYS A 444 8.89 36.66 -22.35
CA LYS A 444 9.90 35.72 -22.82
C LYS A 444 11.29 36.35 -22.71
N GLY A 445 12.20 35.65 -22.05
CA GLY A 445 13.56 36.09 -21.78
C GLY A 445 13.72 36.94 -20.51
N THR A 446 12.63 37.34 -19.84
CA THR A 446 12.71 38.03 -18.54
C THR A 446 13.40 37.13 -17.52
N LYS A 447 14.37 37.70 -16.79
CA LYS A 447 15.03 37.05 -15.66
C LYS A 447 14.03 36.93 -14.51
N LEU A 448 13.87 35.72 -13.99
CA LEU A 448 12.90 35.40 -12.94
C LEU A 448 13.59 35.44 -11.58
N PHE A 449 14.75 34.81 -11.49
CA PHE A 449 15.60 34.83 -10.31
C PHE A 449 17.05 34.48 -10.69
N HIS A 450 17.98 34.82 -9.80
CA HIS A 450 19.32 34.26 -9.81
C HIS A 450 19.66 33.64 -8.46
N ILE A 451 20.50 32.62 -8.44
CA ILE A 451 21.00 32.03 -7.19
C ILE A 451 22.00 33.01 -6.57
N GLY A 452 21.80 33.36 -5.29
CA GLY A 452 22.66 34.26 -4.55
C GLY A 452 24.11 33.77 -4.43
N GLN A 453 25.00 34.65 -3.99
CA GLN A 453 26.42 34.30 -3.82
C GLN A 453 26.61 33.27 -2.71
N GLN A 454 27.50 32.30 -2.96
CA GLN A 454 27.83 31.26 -2.00
C GLN A 454 28.63 31.86 -0.85
N LYS A 455 28.11 31.71 0.38
CA LYS A 455 28.85 32.08 1.59
C LYS A 455 29.66 30.86 2.05
N GLY A 456 30.97 31.06 2.21
CA GLY A 456 31.84 30.06 2.81
C GLY A 456 31.45 29.79 4.26
N GLY A 457 31.59 28.53 4.69
CA GLY A 457 31.43 28.16 6.08
C GLY A 457 32.52 28.73 6.98
N LYS A 458 32.30 28.68 8.31
CA LYS A 458 33.38 28.99 9.24
C LYS A 458 34.32 27.81 9.32
N ASP A 459 35.60 28.06 9.08
CA ASP A 459 36.64 27.06 9.23
C ASP A 459 36.63 26.48 10.65
N GLY A 460 36.74 25.16 10.73
CA GLY A 460 37.00 24.43 11.96
C GLY A 460 38.49 24.24 12.19
N ARG A 461 38.82 23.55 13.27
CA ARG A 461 40.19 23.19 13.61
C ARG A 461 40.23 21.78 14.17
N ASP A 462 41.04 20.92 13.58
CA ASP A 462 41.23 19.56 14.09
C ASP A 462 41.98 19.57 15.44
N ILE A 463 42.01 18.42 16.12
CA ILE A 463 42.69 18.26 17.42
C ILE A 463 44.22 18.42 17.33
N PHE A 464 44.78 18.55 16.12
CA PHE A 464 46.21 18.78 15.87
C PHE A 464 46.50 20.26 15.54
N GLY A 465 45.47 21.11 15.52
CA GLY A 465 45.58 22.55 15.23
C GLY A 465 45.55 22.91 13.74
N LYS A 466 45.31 21.94 12.85
CA LYS A 466 45.14 22.18 11.41
C LYS A 466 43.74 22.72 11.12
N VAL A 467 43.69 23.77 10.31
CA VAL A 467 42.43 24.38 9.88
C VAL A 467 41.70 23.44 8.92
N ILE A 468 40.44 23.15 9.24
CA ILE A 468 39.51 22.40 8.38
C ILE A 468 38.62 23.44 7.71
N LYS A 469 38.65 23.52 6.39
CA LYS A 469 37.86 24.53 5.68
C LYS A 469 36.36 24.34 5.95
N GLY A 470 35.68 25.45 6.21
CA GLY A 470 34.24 25.50 6.37
C GLY A 470 33.52 24.95 5.15
N ILE A 471 32.47 24.19 5.37
CA ILE A 471 31.65 23.64 4.29
C ILE A 471 30.80 24.77 3.73
N GLU A 472 30.73 24.90 2.41
CA GLU A 472 29.89 25.92 1.78
C GLU A 472 28.39 25.59 1.97
N GLY A 473 27.56 26.64 2.01
CA GLY A 473 26.11 26.51 2.02
C GLY A 473 25.60 25.67 0.83
N ASN A 474 24.52 24.92 1.04
CA ASN A 474 23.86 24.15 -0.02
C ASN A 474 23.26 25.09 -1.07
N ASP A 475 23.00 24.52 -2.24
CA ASP A 475 22.14 25.16 -3.22
C ASP A 475 20.68 25.05 -2.79
N PRO A 476 19.84 26.04 -3.13
CA PRO A 476 18.43 25.97 -2.84
C PRO A 476 17.81 24.78 -3.58
N ILE A 477 16.83 24.13 -2.97
CA ILE A 477 16.08 23.07 -3.64
C ILE A 477 15.08 23.74 -4.58
N LEU A 478 15.27 23.55 -5.89
CA LEU A 478 14.49 24.20 -6.93
C LEU A 478 13.56 23.19 -7.65
N ASN A 479 12.27 23.31 -7.41
CA ASN A 479 11.22 22.63 -8.16
C ASN A 479 10.75 23.53 -9.31
N VAL A 480 11.51 23.48 -10.41
CA VAL A 480 11.21 24.26 -11.62
C VAL A 480 10.43 23.41 -12.60
N TYR A 481 9.21 23.84 -12.89
CA TYR A 481 8.30 23.14 -13.79
C TYR A 481 8.28 23.79 -15.20
N GLU A 482 7.10 24.08 -15.75
CA GLU A 482 6.94 24.47 -17.14
C GLU A 482 7.49 25.88 -17.43
N ASN A 483 7.98 26.03 -18.66
CA ASN A 483 8.34 27.31 -19.29
C ASN A 483 9.41 28.16 -18.60
N ILE A 484 10.28 27.55 -17.80
CA ILE A 484 11.46 28.19 -17.23
C ILE A 484 12.73 27.55 -17.81
N ALA A 485 13.74 28.36 -18.14
CA ALA A 485 15.08 27.93 -18.50
C ALA A 485 16.06 28.39 -17.43
N ILE A 486 16.94 27.51 -16.95
CA ILE A 486 18.03 27.88 -16.04
C ILE A 486 19.35 27.68 -16.76
N GLN A 487 20.18 28.74 -16.82
CA GLN A 487 21.55 28.69 -17.30
C GLN A 487 22.44 29.49 -16.33
N GLU A 488 23.55 28.89 -15.91
CA GLU A 488 24.54 29.53 -15.01
C GLU A 488 23.92 30.13 -13.73
N GLY A 489 22.89 29.47 -13.17
CA GLY A 489 22.21 29.94 -11.96
C GLY A 489 21.23 31.09 -12.16
N ILE A 490 20.97 31.50 -13.41
CA ILE A 490 19.95 32.50 -13.76
C ILE A 490 18.75 31.80 -14.41
N ALA A 491 17.58 32.00 -13.85
CA ALA A 491 16.32 31.51 -14.40
C ALA A 491 15.68 32.57 -15.31
N THR A 492 15.24 32.17 -16.50
CA THR A 492 14.57 33.03 -17.48
C THR A 492 13.28 32.40 -17.97
N SER A 493 12.29 33.24 -18.31
CA SER A 493 11.03 32.77 -18.88
C SER A 493 11.20 32.31 -20.34
N LYS A 494 10.61 31.19 -20.72
CA LYS A 494 10.56 30.70 -22.11
C LYS A 494 9.40 31.29 -22.92
N ILE A 495 8.38 31.83 -22.27
CA ILE A 495 7.16 32.38 -22.88
C ILE A 495 6.74 33.70 -22.21
N ASP A 496 5.80 34.41 -22.82
CA ASP A 496 5.07 35.48 -22.15
C ASP A 496 3.97 34.88 -21.26
N GLY A 497 3.76 35.40 -20.05
CA GLY A 497 2.71 34.91 -19.17
C GLY A 497 2.83 35.33 -17.71
N ILE A 498 2.44 34.43 -16.80
CA ILE A 498 2.55 34.61 -15.35
C ILE A 498 3.51 33.59 -14.75
N LEU A 499 4.50 34.09 -14.02
CA LEU A 499 5.30 33.32 -13.08
C LEU A 499 4.47 33.04 -11.83
N ASP A 500 4.29 31.78 -11.48
CA ASP A 500 3.86 31.36 -10.15
C ASP A 500 5.08 31.04 -9.29
N TYR A 501 5.02 31.47 -8.03
CA TYR A 501 6.09 31.29 -7.06
C TYR A 501 5.52 30.85 -5.71
N CYS A 502 6.20 29.90 -5.07
CA CYS A 502 5.99 29.52 -3.68
C CYS A 502 7.33 29.14 -3.05
N CYS A 503 7.56 29.55 -1.79
CA CYS A 503 8.64 29.02 -0.98
C CYS A 503 8.08 28.43 0.33
N LYS A 504 8.35 27.14 0.56
CA LYS A 504 8.05 26.45 1.82
C LYS A 504 9.29 25.70 2.28
N GLU A 505 9.72 25.93 3.52
CA GLU A 505 10.86 25.22 4.12
C GLU A 505 12.12 25.19 3.23
N MET A 506 12.44 26.31 2.56
CA MET A 506 13.59 26.45 1.62
C MET A 506 13.48 25.63 0.33
N VAL A 507 12.29 25.10 0.02
CA VAL A 507 11.95 24.49 -1.27
C VAL A 507 11.19 25.51 -2.11
N TYR A 508 11.80 25.90 -3.23
CA TYR A 508 11.26 26.91 -4.13
C TYR A 508 10.55 26.22 -5.30
N SER A 509 9.26 26.46 -5.44
CA SER A 509 8.45 25.93 -6.54
C SER A 509 8.07 27.04 -7.50
N LEU A 510 8.48 26.91 -8.77
CA LEU A 510 8.24 27.93 -9.80
C LEU A 510 7.77 27.32 -11.10
N ARG A 511 6.85 28.02 -11.78
CA ARG A 511 6.47 27.75 -13.16
C ARG A 511 6.09 29.05 -13.87
N VAL A 512 6.17 29.06 -15.19
CA VAL A 512 5.53 30.10 -15.99
C VAL A 512 4.36 29.50 -16.76
N ARG A 513 3.18 30.07 -16.56
CA ARG A 513 1.95 29.69 -17.25
C ARG A 513 1.63 30.74 -18.31
N GLU A 514 0.98 30.31 -19.40
CA GLU A 514 0.37 31.25 -20.33
C GLU A 514 -0.63 32.15 -19.61
N HIS A 515 -0.59 33.45 -19.90
CA HIS A 515 -1.53 34.43 -19.35
C HIS A 515 -1.65 35.60 -20.31
N GLN A 516 -2.84 35.78 -20.89
CA GLN A 516 -3.16 36.93 -21.73
C GLN A 516 -4.62 37.32 -21.54
N ASP A 517 -4.87 38.56 -21.13
CA ASP A 517 -6.23 39.09 -20.99
C ASP A 517 -6.93 39.17 -22.35
N ALA A 518 -8.26 39.09 -22.35
CA ALA A 518 -9.05 39.20 -23.57
C ALA A 518 -8.85 40.59 -24.21
N LYS A 519 -8.63 40.63 -25.53
CA LYS A 519 -8.48 41.89 -26.29
C LYS A 519 -9.78 42.20 -27.02
N ILE A 520 -10.37 43.37 -26.74
CA ILE A 520 -11.59 43.85 -27.41
C ILE A 520 -11.17 44.72 -28.60
N ILE A 521 -11.76 44.44 -29.76
CA ILE A 521 -11.59 45.18 -31.00
C ILE A 521 -12.97 45.66 -31.42
N VAL A 522 -13.17 46.97 -31.42
CA VAL A 522 -14.39 47.59 -31.94
C VAL A 522 -14.15 47.92 -33.41
N SER A 523 -15.07 47.52 -34.27
CA SER A 523 -15.06 47.84 -35.70
C SER A 523 -16.38 48.50 -36.05
N LEU A 524 -16.29 49.59 -36.78
CA LEU A 524 -17.44 50.39 -37.19
C LEU A 524 -17.64 50.21 -38.70
N SER A 525 -18.89 50.09 -39.15
CA SER A 525 -19.16 49.98 -40.58
C SER A 525 -18.83 51.28 -41.32
N ASP A 526 -18.46 51.19 -42.60
CA ASP A 526 -18.06 52.35 -43.42
C ASP A 526 -19.12 53.46 -43.47
N ASN A 527 -20.39 53.10 -43.29
CA ASN A 527 -21.54 54.02 -43.26
C ASN A 527 -21.95 54.45 -41.84
N HIS A 528 -21.17 54.09 -40.81
CA HIS A 528 -21.43 54.39 -39.40
C HIS A 528 -22.79 53.89 -38.87
N MET A 529 -23.41 52.91 -39.55
CA MET A 529 -24.73 52.36 -39.17
C MET A 529 -24.69 51.19 -38.22
N SER A 530 -23.52 50.60 -38.01
CA SER A 530 -23.38 49.48 -37.10
C SER A 530 -21.99 49.48 -36.47
N ALA A 531 -21.94 49.08 -35.21
CA ALA A 531 -20.70 48.77 -34.53
C ALA A 531 -20.70 47.30 -34.14
N THR A 532 -19.58 46.65 -34.42
CA THR A 532 -19.35 45.26 -34.06
C THR A 532 -18.17 45.14 -33.11
N ILE A 533 -18.25 44.21 -32.16
CA ILE A 533 -17.14 43.81 -31.31
C ILE A 533 -16.64 42.44 -31.74
N SER A 534 -15.33 42.39 -31.96
CA SER A 534 -14.54 41.16 -31.98
C SER A 534 -13.74 41.11 -30.68
N PHE A 535 -13.62 39.95 -30.04
CA PHE A 535 -12.61 39.79 -28.99
C PHE A 535 -11.74 38.55 -29.18
N LEU A 536 -10.47 38.71 -28.86
CA LEU A 536 -9.56 37.58 -28.71
C LEU A 536 -9.76 36.98 -27.33
N SER A 537 -10.12 35.69 -27.28
CA SER A 537 -10.32 34.96 -26.03
C SER A 537 -9.08 35.08 -25.14
N PRO A 538 -9.25 35.20 -23.80
CA PRO A 538 -8.12 35.23 -22.90
C PRO A 538 -7.36 33.89 -22.97
N GLN A 539 -6.02 33.94 -22.90
CA GLN A 539 -5.20 32.74 -22.79
C GLN A 539 -4.82 32.47 -21.33
N GLY A 540 -4.81 31.19 -20.96
CA GLY A 540 -4.55 30.76 -19.59
C GLY A 540 -5.42 31.51 -18.58
N SER A 541 -4.80 32.08 -17.54
CA SER A 541 -5.56 32.75 -16.47
C SER A 541 -5.92 34.21 -16.77
N GLY A 542 -5.92 34.62 -18.04
CA GLY A 542 -6.29 35.96 -18.48
C GLY A 542 -7.75 36.31 -18.17
N SER A 543 -8.00 37.61 -17.97
CA SER A 543 -9.33 38.15 -17.65
C SER A 543 -10.25 38.09 -18.87
N PRO A 544 -11.49 37.57 -18.73
CA PRO A 544 -12.47 37.61 -19.80
C PRO A 544 -12.87 39.04 -20.17
N VAL A 545 -13.64 39.14 -21.24
CA VAL A 545 -14.33 40.39 -21.58
C VAL A 545 -15.44 40.63 -20.56
N THR A 546 -15.46 41.79 -19.94
CA THR A 546 -16.51 42.22 -19.01
C THR A 546 -17.34 43.35 -19.62
N ARG A 547 -18.58 43.52 -19.14
CA ARG A 547 -19.49 44.58 -19.59
C ARG A 547 -18.84 45.97 -19.49
N GLU A 548 -18.16 46.23 -18.39
CA GLU A 548 -17.45 47.50 -18.14
C GLU A 548 -16.37 47.74 -19.20
N ARG A 549 -15.58 46.71 -19.55
CA ARG A 549 -14.53 46.83 -20.57
C ARG A 549 -15.11 47.00 -21.98
N ILE A 550 -16.26 46.38 -22.27
CA ILE A 550 -17.00 46.59 -23.52
C ILE A 550 -17.51 48.03 -23.60
N ALA A 551 -18.16 48.52 -22.54
CA ALA A 551 -18.70 49.87 -22.49
C ALA A 551 -17.59 50.92 -22.70
N THR A 552 -16.47 50.78 -21.98
CA THR A 552 -15.30 51.65 -22.16
C THR A 552 -14.74 51.57 -23.59
N ALA A 553 -14.70 50.38 -24.20
CA ALA A 553 -14.24 50.23 -25.57
C ALA A 553 -15.18 50.88 -26.59
N LEU A 554 -16.50 50.80 -26.40
CA LEU A 554 -17.50 51.44 -27.26
C LEU A 554 -17.43 52.96 -27.16
N GLU A 555 -17.33 53.49 -25.94
CA GLU A 555 -17.19 54.92 -25.68
C GLU A 555 -15.90 55.50 -26.29
N GLN A 556 -14.77 54.80 -26.13
CA GLN A 556 -13.49 55.18 -26.76
C GLN A 556 -13.54 55.22 -28.29
N ASN A 557 -14.49 54.51 -28.91
CA ASN A 557 -14.70 54.49 -30.36
C ASN A 557 -15.88 55.38 -30.81
N GLY A 558 -16.44 56.21 -29.91
CA GLY A 558 -17.44 57.23 -30.25
C GLY A 558 -18.86 56.71 -30.47
N ILE A 559 -19.16 55.46 -30.08
CA ILE A 559 -20.48 54.84 -30.24
C ILE A 559 -21.36 55.28 -29.07
N VAL A 560 -22.41 56.05 -29.36
CA VAL A 560 -23.25 56.71 -28.35
C VAL A 560 -24.73 56.38 -28.45
N GLU A 561 -25.19 55.89 -29.61
CA GLU A 561 -26.60 55.61 -29.89
C GLU A 561 -26.79 54.20 -30.47
N GLY A 562 -27.97 53.61 -30.22
CA GLY A 562 -28.33 52.29 -30.76
C GLY A 562 -27.62 51.10 -30.13
N ILE A 563 -27.09 51.23 -28.90
CA ILE A 563 -26.39 50.16 -28.18
C ILE A 563 -27.35 49.01 -27.81
N LEU A 564 -26.98 47.79 -28.16
CA LEU A 564 -27.76 46.57 -27.93
C LEU A 564 -27.31 45.89 -26.63
N ASP A 565 -27.94 46.26 -25.52
CA ASP A 565 -27.53 45.87 -24.16
C ASP A 565 -27.67 44.35 -23.90
N ASP A 566 -28.68 43.72 -24.50
CA ASP A 566 -28.88 42.27 -24.47
C ASP A 566 -27.75 41.53 -25.19
N GLU A 567 -27.25 42.09 -26.31
CA GLU A 567 -26.14 41.51 -27.06
C GLU A 567 -24.82 41.67 -26.31
N ILE A 568 -24.61 42.78 -25.60
CA ILE A 568 -23.43 42.94 -24.73
C ILE A 568 -23.44 41.88 -23.62
N THR A 569 -24.60 41.60 -23.04
CA THR A 569 -24.77 40.56 -22.02
C THR A 569 -24.49 39.16 -22.60
N ASN A 570 -24.99 38.91 -23.81
CA ASN A 570 -24.73 37.68 -24.56
C ASN A 570 -23.23 37.51 -24.85
N ILE A 571 -22.53 38.55 -25.32
CA ILE A 571 -21.08 38.52 -25.57
C ILE A 571 -20.30 38.20 -24.29
N CYS A 572 -20.66 38.80 -23.15
CA CYS A 572 -20.00 38.50 -21.87
C CYS A 572 -20.15 37.01 -21.52
N SER A 573 -21.36 36.45 -21.67
CA SER A 573 -21.63 35.03 -21.43
C SER A 573 -20.87 34.11 -22.41
N LEU A 574 -20.82 34.46 -23.69
CA LEU A 574 -20.08 33.72 -24.71
C LEU A 574 -18.56 33.77 -24.45
N GLY A 575 -18.06 34.88 -23.92
CA GLY A 575 -16.68 35.05 -23.48
C GLY A 575 -16.32 34.22 -22.25
N GLU A 576 -17.23 34.05 -21.30
CA GLU A 576 -17.08 33.12 -20.17
C GLU A 576 -17.05 31.66 -20.63
N GLU A 577 -17.88 31.30 -21.61
CA GLU A 577 -17.92 29.97 -22.23
C GLU A 577 -16.71 29.69 -23.16
N GLY A 578 -15.81 30.66 -23.33
CA GLY A 578 -14.60 30.52 -24.16
C GLY A 578 -14.88 30.46 -25.66
N LYS A 579 -16.06 30.91 -26.10
CA LYS A 579 -16.41 31.00 -27.52
C LYS A 579 -15.73 32.21 -28.14
N ILE A 580 -15.29 32.06 -29.38
CA ILE A 580 -14.71 33.16 -30.16
C ILE A 580 -15.86 34.00 -30.68
N VAL A 581 -15.84 35.28 -30.36
CA VAL A 581 -16.81 36.26 -30.85
C VAL A 581 -16.09 37.16 -31.85
N THR A 582 -16.51 37.08 -33.11
CA THR A 582 -16.01 37.91 -34.21
C THR A 582 -17.16 38.68 -34.82
N ASP A 583 -16.96 39.99 -34.97
CA ASP A 583 -17.85 40.94 -35.62
C ASP A 583 -19.29 40.88 -35.11
N HIS A 584 -19.44 40.76 -33.78
CA HIS A 584 -20.74 40.67 -33.13
C HIS A 584 -21.36 42.04 -32.98
N LEU A 585 -22.58 42.21 -33.47
CA LEU A 585 -23.28 43.49 -33.48
C LEU A 585 -23.61 43.93 -32.04
N VAL A 586 -23.14 45.11 -31.67
CA VAL A 586 -23.31 45.68 -30.32
C VAL A 586 -23.90 47.07 -30.32
N ALA A 587 -23.92 47.74 -31.47
CA ALA A 587 -24.76 48.90 -31.70
C ALA A 587 -25.27 48.93 -33.13
N GLN A 588 -26.50 49.40 -33.33
CA GLN A 588 -27.12 49.51 -34.64
C GLN A 588 -27.91 50.83 -34.76
N GLY A 589 -27.63 51.57 -35.83
CA GLY A 589 -28.36 52.77 -36.21
C GLY A 589 -29.71 52.41 -36.83
N GLN A 590 -30.65 53.34 -36.76
CA GLN A 590 -31.98 53.22 -37.34
C GLN A 590 -32.03 53.91 -38.72
N ILE A 591 -32.47 53.21 -39.76
CA ILE A 591 -32.60 53.80 -41.12
C ILE A 591 -34.00 54.45 -41.25
N PRO A 592 -34.14 55.64 -41.87
CA PRO A 592 -35.44 56.20 -42.19
C PRO A 592 -36.19 55.29 -43.18
N PHE A 593 -37.48 55.02 -42.96
CA PHE A 593 -38.26 54.09 -43.79
C PHE A 593 -39.41 54.78 -44.51
N GLN A 594 -39.64 54.47 -45.79
CA GLN A 594 -40.86 54.82 -46.54
C GLN A 594 -41.39 53.59 -47.30
N GLY A 595 -42.61 53.14 -46.98
CA GLY A 595 -43.47 52.43 -47.93
C GLY A 595 -43.12 50.96 -48.30
N GLU A 596 -43.40 49.96 -47.46
CA GLU A 596 -42.90 48.58 -47.69
C GLU A 596 -43.84 47.70 -48.54
N GLN A 597 -43.31 47.02 -49.57
CA GLN A 597 -43.81 45.73 -50.05
C GLN A 597 -43.42 44.67 -49.02
N SER A 598 -44.38 43.95 -48.42
CA SER A 598 -44.06 42.97 -47.40
C SER A 598 -43.41 41.71 -47.99
N LEU A 599 -42.27 41.26 -47.45
CA LEU A 599 -41.66 39.97 -47.79
C LEU A 599 -41.82 39.02 -46.61
N LYS A 600 -42.49 37.88 -46.83
CA LYS A 600 -42.69 36.83 -45.83
C LYS A 600 -41.77 35.67 -46.14
N PHE A 601 -40.69 35.52 -45.39
CA PHE A 601 -39.77 34.38 -45.55
C PHE A 601 -40.44 33.09 -45.09
N LEU A 602 -40.31 32.04 -45.91
CA LEU A 602 -40.81 30.68 -45.62
C LEU A 602 -39.71 29.77 -45.05
N VAL A 603 -38.48 30.28 -45.01
CA VAL A 603 -37.33 29.66 -44.36
C VAL A 603 -37.06 30.36 -43.04
N ASP A 604 -36.72 29.59 -42.00
CA ASP A 604 -36.40 30.10 -40.66
C ASP A 604 -35.09 30.90 -40.71
N LEU A 605 -35.21 32.19 -40.99
CA LEU A 605 -34.19 33.18 -40.66
C LEU A 605 -34.19 33.31 -39.14
N GLU A 606 -33.32 32.57 -38.45
CA GLU A 606 -33.17 32.65 -36.99
C GLU A 606 -32.97 34.14 -36.59
N PRO A 607 -33.89 34.74 -35.80
CA PRO A 607 -33.68 36.09 -35.29
C PRO A 607 -32.40 36.10 -34.43
N GLY A 608 -31.43 36.93 -34.78
CA GLY A 608 -30.19 37.11 -34.01
C GLY A 608 -28.97 36.30 -34.47
N LYS A 609 -29.06 35.51 -35.55
CA LYS A 609 -27.89 35.02 -36.29
C LYS A 609 -28.02 35.42 -37.75
N LYS A 610 -26.95 36.02 -38.29
CA LYS A 610 -26.70 36.39 -39.71
C LYS A 610 -27.85 36.06 -40.65
N ASN A 611 -28.42 37.06 -41.36
CA ASN A 611 -29.50 37.02 -42.37
C ASN A 611 -29.29 36.00 -43.51
N THR A 612 -28.98 34.76 -43.14
CA THR A 612 -28.38 33.79 -44.01
C THR A 612 -28.84 32.38 -43.64
N VAL A 613 -29.49 31.71 -44.58
CA VAL A 613 -30.04 30.38 -44.39
C VAL A 613 -29.49 29.46 -45.48
N PRO A 614 -28.99 28.26 -45.14
CA PRO A 614 -28.64 27.27 -46.15
C PRO A 614 -29.91 26.84 -46.90
N VAL A 615 -29.89 26.94 -48.22
CA VAL A 615 -31.01 26.58 -49.08
C VAL A 615 -30.57 25.58 -50.14
N GLU A 616 -31.43 24.63 -50.48
CA GLU A 616 -31.25 23.74 -51.62
C GLU A 616 -31.79 24.37 -52.91
N GLU A 617 -31.31 23.92 -54.06
CA GLU A 617 -31.81 24.40 -55.35
C GLU A 617 -33.29 24.01 -55.54
N GLY A 618 -34.13 24.99 -55.89
CA GLY A 618 -35.57 24.82 -56.06
C GLY A 618 -36.42 25.05 -54.80
N GLU A 619 -35.81 25.26 -53.64
CA GLU A 619 -36.50 25.54 -52.38
C GLU A 619 -37.20 26.91 -52.41
N ILE A 620 -38.43 27.00 -51.90
CA ILE A 620 -39.17 28.27 -51.82
C ILE A 620 -38.69 29.05 -50.59
N VAL A 621 -38.17 30.26 -50.81
CA VAL A 621 -37.51 31.05 -49.77
C VAL A 621 -38.37 32.17 -49.21
N ALA A 622 -39.25 32.80 -50.01
CA ALA A 622 -40.10 33.90 -49.56
C ALA A 622 -41.37 34.12 -50.41
N GLU A 623 -42.37 34.78 -49.83
CA GLU A 623 -43.59 35.29 -50.49
C GLU A 623 -43.56 36.84 -50.53
N LEU A 624 -44.02 37.45 -51.63
CA LEU A 624 -44.13 38.92 -51.80
C LEU A 624 -45.57 39.43 -51.54
N GLY A 625 -45.71 40.51 -50.77
CA GLY A 625 -46.96 41.16 -50.35
C GLY A 625 -47.05 42.64 -50.76
N GLN A 626 -48.25 43.24 -50.59
CA GLN A 626 -48.61 44.54 -51.18
C GLN A 626 -48.11 45.76 -50.39
N LYS A 627 -47.88 46.87 -51.11
CA LYS A 627 -47.18 48.09 -50.68
C LYS A 627 -48.05 48.99 -49.77
N GLY A 628 -47.51 49.50 -48.65
CA GLY A 628 -48.24 50.43 -47.76
C GLY A 628 -47.39 51.61 -47.25
N ASP A 629 -47.98 52.82 -47.24
CA ASP A 629 -47.35 54.15 -47.02
C ASP A 629 -47.18 54.55 -45.54
N SER A 630 -45.93 54.79 -45.11
CA SER A 630 -45.60 55.77 -44.05
C SER A 630 -44.10 56.03 -43.99
N SER A 631 -43.70 57.29 -43.77
CA SER A 631 -42.31 57.77 -43.65
C SER A 631 -41.88 57.93 -42.18
N SER A 632 -40.68 57.48 -41.79
CA SER A 632 -40.01 57.82 -40.51
C SER A 632 -38.55 58.24 -40.71
N THR A 633 -38.00 59.03 -39.78
CA THR A 633 -36.60 59.51 -39.76
C THR A 633 -35.68 58.55 -38.99
N GLY A 634 -34.43 58.37 -39.43
CA GLY A 634 -33.44 57.48 -38.79
C GLY A 634 -32.22 58.19 -38.19
N PHE A 635 -31.30 57.44 -37.57
CA PHE A 635 -30.03 57.90 -36.97
C PHE A 635 -28.93 56.82 -37.06
N ASN A 636 -27.65 57.19 -37.09
CA ASN A 636 -26.51 56.25 -37.11
C ASN A 636 -25.94 55.99 -35.68
N VAL A 637 -25.00 55.05 -35.50
CA VAL A 637 -24.51 54.66 -34.15
C VAL A 637 -23.63 55.71 -33.45
N LEU A 638 -23.23 56.74 -34.20
CA LEU A 638 -22.52 57.91 -33.69
C LEU A 638 -23.48 59.05 -33.27
N GLY A 639 -24.80 58.86 -33.48
CA GLY A 639 -25.84 59.82 -33.11
C GLY A 639 -26.24 60.82 -34.21
N GLU A 640 -25.80 60.63 -35.46
CA GLU A 640 -26.11 61.54 -36.57
C GLU A 640 -27.45 61.17 -37.25
N GLN A 641 -28.31 62.15 -37.55
CA GLN A 641 -29.64 61.93 -38.16
C GLN A 641 -29.56 61.63 -39.67
N LEU A 642 -30.35 60.66 -40.13
CA LEU A 642 -30.45 60.24 -41.53
C LEU A 642 -31.84 60.54 -42.11
N TYR A 643 -31.86 61.19 -43.28
CA TYR A 643 -33.05 61.55 -44.05
C TYR A 643 -33.13 60.73 -45.34
N GLY A 644 -34.33 60.28 -45.72
CA GLY A 644 -34.52 59.38 -46.87
C GLY A 644 -34.50 60.09 -48.22
N GLU A 645 -33.60 59.69 -49.12
CA GLU A 645 -33.70 59.93 -50.56
C GLU A 645 -33.87 58.58 -51.28
N ASP A 646 -34.98 58.47 -52.03
CA ASP A 646 -35.35 57.45 -53.04
C ASP A 646 -34.91 55.99 -52.81
N ASP A 647 -35.76 55.20 -52.14
CA ASP A 647 -35.57 53.74 -52.05
C ASP A 647 -36.24 52.99 -53.23
N LYS A 648 -35.40 52.46 -54.12
CA LYS A 648 -35.78 51.38 -55.04
C LYS A 648 -35.73 50.09 -54.23
N GLY A 649 -36.90 49.56 -53.84
CA GLY A 649 -37.00 48.37 -52.99
C GLY A 649 -36.16 47.14 -53.41
N ILE A 650 -36.19 46.09 -52.57
CA ILE A 650 -35.19 45.00 -52.54
C ILE A 650 -34.78 44.47 -53.93
N GLU A 651 -33.50 44.66 -54.29
CA GLU A 651 -32.91 44.17 -55.55
C GLU A 651 -32.58 42.67 -55.46
N ARG A 652 -33.04 41.88 -56.42
CA ARG A 652 -32.74 40.43 -56.50
C ARG A 652 -31.59 40.13 -57.45
N GLU A 653 -30.72 39.20 -57.08
CA GLU A 653 -29.75 38.62 -58.02
C GLU A 653 -30.38 37.51 -58.88
N LYS A 654 -29.70 37.16 -59.98
CA LYS A 654 -30.18 36.17 -60.97
C LYS A 654 -30.38 34.77 -60.38
N ASN A 655 -29.74 34.45 -59.25
CA ASN A 655 -29.81 33.15 -58.60
C ASN A 655 -30.92 33.07 -57.52
N VAL A 656 -31.80 34.06 -57.46
CA VAL A 656 -33.09 34.02 -56.76
C VAL A 656 -34.19 34.15 -57.81
N LEU A 657 -34.88 33.05 -58.09
CA LEU A 657 -35.91 32.98 -59.12
C LEU A 657 -37.24 33.48 -58.57
N GLN A 658 -38.02 34.20 -59.38
CA GLN A 658 -39.41 34.54 -59.04
C GLN A 658 -40.34 33.71 -59.91
N GLU A 659 -41.34 33.13 -59.27
CA GLU A 659 -42.35 32.32 -59.94
C GLU A 659 -43.72 32.66 -59.34
N GLU A 660 -44.76 32.56 -60.18
CA GLU A 660 -46.14 32.68 -59.72
C GLU A 660 -46.70 31.28 -59.48
N ILE A 661 -47.09 31.00 -58.24
CA ILE A 661 -47.73 29.74 -57.85
C ILE A 661 -49.07 30.10 -57.23
N ASP A 662 -50.16 29.57 -57.78
CA ASP A 662 -51.54 29.77 -57.28
C ASP A 662 -51.96 31.25 -57.11
N GLY A 663 -51.48 32.15 -57.98
CA GLY A 663 -51.82 33.59 -57.95
C GLY A 663 -51.03 34.42 -56.93
N GLN A 664 -50.03 33.82 -56.26
CA GLN A 664 -49.12 34.48 -55.33
C GLN A 664 -47.69 34.49 -55.90
N GLN A 665 -47.01 35.64 -55.77
CA GLN A 665 -45.63 35.79 -56.22
C GLN A 665 -44.69 35.23 -55.14
N VAL A 666 -43.89 34.21 -55.50
CA VAL A 666 -42.93 33.57 -54.60
C VAL A 666 -41.51 33.68 -55.14
N LEU A 667 -40.54 33.65 -54.23
CA LEU A 667 -39.12 33.57 -54.51
C LEU A 667 -38.63 32.13 -54.25
N LYS A 668 -37.91 31.55 -55.20
CA LYS A 668 -37.26 30.24 -55.14
C LYS A 668 -35.75 30.37 -55.23
N ALA A 669 -35.04 29.49 -54.54
CA ALA A 669 -33.60 29.36 -54.63
C ALA A 669 -33.20 28.84 -56.02
N GLY A 670 -32.49 29.66 -56.81
CA GLY A 670 -31.99 29.26 -58.13
C GLY A 670 -30.74 28.39 -58.09
N ALA A 671 -30.12 28.22 -56.92
CA ALA A 671 -28.95 27.38 -56.70
C ALA A 671 -28.83 26.96 -55.24
N LYS A 672 -28.17 25.82 -54.96
CA LYS A 672 -27.77 25.43 -53.60
C LYS A 672 -26.65 26.34 -53.07
N GLY A 673 -26.86 26.91 -51.90
CA GLY A 673 -25.90 27.82 -51.26
C GLY A 673 -26.43 28.41 -49.96
N LEU A 674 -25.89 29.56 -49.59
CA LEU A 674 -26.38 30.33 -48.44
C LEU A 674 -27.23 31.49 -48.98
N LEU A 675 -28.54 31.48 -48.76
CA LEU A 675 -29.39 32.64 -49.02
C LEU A 675 -28.85 33.80 -48.18
N CYS A 676 -28.70 35.00 -48.71
CA CYS A 676 -28.20 36.17 -48.00
C CYS A 676 -29.11 37.38 -48.26
N ILE A 677 -29.35 38.17 -47.21
CA ILE A 677 -30.06 39.45 -47.30
C ILE A 677 -29.18 40.55 -46.71
N GLU A 678 -28.56 41.33 -47.59
CA GLU A 678 -27.60 42.38 -47.22
C GLU A 678 -27.79 43.59 -48.15
N ASN A 679 -27.74 44.82 -47.60
CA ASN A 679 -27.82 46.07 -48.36
C ASN A 679 -29.04 46.18 -49.30
N GLY A 680 -30.20 45.71 -48.87
CA GLY A 680 -31.41 45.71 -49.70
C GLY A 680 -31.32 44.74 -50.89
N ARG A 681 -30.42 43.75 -50.86
CA ARG A 681 -30.30 42.72 -51.89
C ARG A 681 -30.57 41.33 -51.36
N ILE A 682 -31.32 40.53 -52.13
CA ILE A 682 -31.49 39.10 -51.89
C ILE A 682 -30.72 38.30 -52.95
N TYR A 683 -29.82 37.45 -52.49
CA TYR A 683 -28.96 36.65 -53.36
C TYR A 683 -28.59 35.32 -52.71
N ILE A 684 -28.15 34.33 -53.50
CA ILE A 684 -27.60 33.08 -52.96
C ILE A 684 -26.09 33.08 -53.10
N LYS A 685 -25.39 32.98 -51.98
CA LYS A 685 -23.95 32.78 -51.97
C LYS A 685 -23.64 31.32 -52.23
N GLU A 686 -23.28 31.00 -53.47
CA GLU A 686 -22.94 29.65 -53.90
C GLU A 686 -21.47 29.26 -53.60
N LYS A 687 -20.60 30.25 -53.40
CA LYS A 687 -19.16 30.06 -53.18
C LYS A 687 -18.63 30.91 -52.04
N GLN A 688 -17.94 30.27 -51.10
CA GLN A 688 -17.18 30.93 -50.03
C GLN A 688 -15.69 30.96 -50.42
N THR A 689 -15.09 32.15 -50.46
CA THR A 689 -13.66 32.31 -50.72
C THR A 689 -12.94 32.75 -49.45
N ILE A 690 -11.89 32.02 -49.06
CA ILE A 690 -11.03 32.33 -47.92
C ILE A 690 -9.65 32.70 -48.47
N ARG A 691 -9.23 33.94 -48.20
CA ARG A 691 -7.91 34.44 -48.59
C ARG A 691 -6.91 34.09 -47.50
N GLY A 692 -5.86 33.35 -47.86
CA GLY A 692 -4.81 32.91 -46.95
C GLY A 692 -5.03 31.50 -46.38
N ASP A 693 -4.29 31.18 -45.32
CA ASP A 693 -4.26 29.86 -44.72
C ASP A 693 -5.44 29.63 -43.77
N VAL A 694 -5.98 28.42 -43.77
CA VAL A 694 -6.96 27.97 -42.79
C VAL A 694 -6.21 27.25 -41.67
N SER A 695 -6.19 27.88 -40.51
CA SER A 695 -5.49 27.43 -39.32
C SER A 695 -6.44 27.33 -38.13
N ARG A 696 -5.92 26.97 -36.95
CA ARG A 696 -6.73 26.95 -35.73
C ARG A 696 -7.32 28.32 -35.40
N ALA A 697 -6.67 29.40 -35.82
CA ALA A 697 -7.19 30.76 -35.67
C ALA A 697 -8.40 31.03 -36.59
N THR A 698 -8.38 30.49 -37.81
CA THR A 698 -9.50 30.59 -38.77
C THR A 698 -10.68 29.69 -38.37
N GLY A 699 -10.39 28.58 -37.70
CA GLY A 699 -11.37 27.58 -37.29
C GLY A 699 -11.76 26.61 -38.40
N ASN A 700 -12.71 25.73 -38.08
CA ASN A 700 -13.25 24.77 -39.04
C ASN A 700 -14.19 25.47 -40.02
N VAL A 701 -14.16 25.07 -41.29
CA VAL A 701 -14.98 25.67 -42.34
C VAL A 701 -16.11 24.70 -42.69
N GLN A 702 -17.36 25.12 -42.54
CA GLN A 702 -18.51 24.39 -43.05
C GLN A 702 -19.34 25.32 -43.93
N PHE A 703 -19.60 24.91 -45.17
CA PHE A 703 -20.34 25.73 -46.11
C PHE A 703 -21.17 24.84 -47.06
N PRO A 704 -22.47 25.13 -47.26
CA PRO A 704 -23.36 24.29 -48.10
C PRO A 704 -23.02 24.34 -49.60
N GLY A 705 -22.35 25.40 -50.07
CA GLY A 705 -21.89 25.55 -51.45
C GLY A 705 -20.43 25.12 -51.64
N SER A 706 -19.76 25.74 -52.62
CA SER A 706 -18.34 25.48 -52.90
C SER A 706 -17.42 26.34 -52.04
N VAL A 707 -16.27 25.82 -51.64
CA VAL A 707 -15.26 26.52 -50.83
C VAL A 707 -13.97 26.66 -51.63
N ALA A 708 -13.41 27.87 -51.68
CA ALA A 708 -12.11 28.12 -52.30
C ALA A 708 -11.16 28.76 -51.28
N ILE A 709 -10.04 28.10 -51.01
CA ILE A 709 -8.99 28.52 -50.08
C ILE A 709 -7.74 28.83 -50.89
N SER A 710 -7.28 30.08 -50.84
CA SER A 710 -6.10 30.51 -51.61
C SER A 710 -4.78 30.10 -50.96
N GLY A 711 -4.78 29.79 -49.66
CA GLY A 711 -3.61 29.32 -48.91
C GLY A 711 -3.67 27.83 -48.56
N SER A 712 -2.95 27.47 -47.50
CA SER A 712 -2.80 26.11 -46.98
C SER A 712 -3.89 25.76 -45.96
N VAL A 713 -4.16 24.47 -45.78
CA VAL A 713 -4.98 23.98 -44.66
C VAL A 713 -4.04 23.32 -43.66
N LEU A 714 -3.84 23.97 -42.51
CA LEU A 714 -2.89 23.51 -41.50
C LEU A 714 -3.42 22.32 -40.69
N SER A 715 -2.52 21.69 -39.95
CA SER A 715 -2.81 20.50 -39.16
C SER A 715 -3.95 20.70 -38.14
N GLY A 716 -4.84 19.71 -38.04
CA GLY A 716 -5.93 19.69 -37.07
C GLY A 716 -7.21 20.43 -37.47
N ILE A 717 -7.32 20.87 -38.73
CA ILE A 717 -8.49 21.58 -39.27
C ILE A 717 -9.48 20.64 -39.95
N PHE A 718 -10.76 20.98 -39.84
CA PHE A 718 -11.86 20.36 -40.58
C PHE A 718 -12.45 21.36 -41.59
N VAL A 719 -12.51 20.95 -42.86
CA VAL A 719 -13.18 21.69 -43.92
C VAL A 719 -14.25 20.81 -44.56
N ASN A 720 -15.50 21.27 -44.58
CA ASN A 720 -16.64 20.62 -45.20
C ASN A 720 -17.31 21.55 -46.22
N ALA A 721 -17.20 21.21 -47.50
CA ALA A 721 -17.91 21.89 -48.58
C ALA A 721 -19.09 21.04 -49.05
N GLY A 722 -20.29 21.61 -49.16
CA GLY A 722 -21.44 20.88 -49.68
C GLY A 722 -21.36 20.61 -51.18
N LYS A 723 -20.65 21.46 -51.94
CA LYS A 723 -20.28 21.23 -53.35
C LYS A 723 -18.76 20.98 -53.49
N ASP A 724 -18.04 21.80 -54.25
CA ASP A 724 -16.61 21.61 -54.54
C ASP A 724 -15.71 22.30 -53.52
N LEU A 725 -14.52 21.73 -53.27
CA LEU A 725 -13.49 22.30 -52.42
C LEU A 725 -12.19 22.50 -53.22
N THR A 726 -11.71 23.74 -53.28
CA THR A 726 -10.42 24.07 -53.89
C THR A 726 -9.46 24.60 -52.84
N VAL A 727 -8.27 24.00 -52.72
CA VAL A 727 -7.16 24.47 -51.89
C VAL A 727 -5.95 24.68 -52.79
N MET A 728 -5.43 25.91 -52.88
CA MET A 728 -4.36 26.21 -53.84
C MET A 728 -2.98 25.71 -53.38
N GLU A 729 -2.73 25.67 -52.08
CA GLU A 729 -1.42 25.34 -51.50
C GLU A 729 -1.39 23.91 -50.93
N VAL A 730 -0.75 23.70 -49.78
CA VAL A 730 -0.54 22.39 -49.16
C VAL A 730 -1.61 22.13 -48.10
N VAL A 731 -2.02 20.88 -48.00
CA VAL A 731 -2.89 20.39 -46.93
C VAL A 731 -2.04 19.57 -45.96
N GLU A 732 -2.06 19.89 -44.68
CA GLU A 732 -1.38 19.12 -43.64
C GLU A 732 -2.36 18.11 -43.00
N ALA A 733 -2.01 17.55 -41.83
CA ALA A 733 -2.78 16.56 -41.07
C ALA A 733 -4.21 17.02 -40.69
N SER A 734 -5.11 17.09 -41.67
CA SER A 734 -6.43 17.73 -41.62
C SER A 734 -7.50 16.89 -42.33
N LEU A 735 -8.77 17.15 -42.01
CA LEU A 735 -9.93 16.44 -42.57
C LEU A 735 -10.64 17.34 -43.56
N LEU A 736 -10.60 16.97 -44.84
CA LEU A 736 -11.28 17.68 -45.92
C LEU A 736 -12.41 16.81 -46.47
N THR A 737 -13.62 17.35 -46.47
CA THR A 737 -14.81 16.70 -47.03
C THR A 737 -15.47 17.62 -48.05
N ALA A 738 -15.86 17.07 -49.19
CA ALA A 738 -16.63 17.77 -50.21
C ALA A 738 -17.75 16.86 -50.76
N GLY A 739 -18.96 17.39 -50.91
CA GLY A 739 -20.05 16.69 -51.60
C GLY A 739 -19.78 16.51 -53.10
N GLY A 740 -19.10 17.49 -53.71
CA GLY A 740 -18.58 17.47 -55.07
C GLY A 740 -17.09 17.09 -55.10
N ASN A 741 -16.31 17.83 -55.89
CA ASN A 741 -14.91 17.54 -56.16
C ASN A 741 -13.95 18.22 -55.15
N ILE A 742 -12.79 17.61 -54.88
CA ILE A 742 -11.69 18.24 -54.14
C ILE A 742 -10.52 18.49 -55.08
N MET A 743 -10.06 19.74 -55.18
CA MET A 743 -8.86 20.12 -55.93
C MET A 743 -7.80 20.69 -54.98
N ILE A 744 -6.63 20.07 -54.96
CA ILE A 744 -5.47 20.52 -54.19
C ILE A 744 -4.35 20.89 -55.17
N GLY A 745 -3.98 22.18 -55.19
CA GLY A 745 -3.03 22.75 -56.14
C GLY A 745 -1.62 22.16 -55.99
N LYS A 746 -1.12 22.02 -54.75
CA LYS A 746 0.19 21.41 -54.48
C LYS A 746 0.07 19.96 -54.01
N GLY A 747 -0.16 19.72 -52.72
CA GLY A 747 -0.18 18.35 -52.21
C GLY A 747 -0.57 18.22 -50.75
N VAL A 748 -0.53 16.99 -50.25
CA VAL A 748 -0.94 16.65 -48.88
C VAL A 748 0.23 16.05 -48.10
N LYS A 749 0.50 16.59 -46.91
CA LYS A 749 1.43 16.04 -45.92
C LYS A 749 0.62 15.53 -44.73
N GLY A 750 0.28 14.25 -44.76
CA GLY A 750 -0.79 13.74 -43.92
C GLY A 750 -0.42 13.32 -42.49
N ASP A 751 0.85 12.99 -42.21
CA ASP A 751 1.29 12.44 -40.91
C ASP A 751 0.40 11.29 -40.39
N LYS A 752 -0.15 10.45 -41.29
CA LYS A 752 -1.13 9.37 -41.02
C LYS A 752 -2.47 9.84 -40.44
N LYS A 753 -2.71 11.15 -40.34
CA LYS A 753 -3.89 11.77 -39.75
C LYS A 753 -4.77 12.49 -40.78
N ALA A 754 -4.20 12.93 -41.92
CA ALA A 754 -5.00 13.58 -42.95
C ALA A 754 -6.00 12.61 -43.59
N VAL A 755 -7.21 13.12 -43.83
CA VAL A 755 -8.31 12.39 -44.43
C VAL A 755 -8.97 13.28 -45.48
N LEU A 756 -9.06 12.81 -46.72
CA LEU A 756 -9.78 13.49 -47.80
C LEU A 756 -10.99 12.64 -48.19
N ARG A 757 -12.17 13.24 -48.25
CA ARG A 757 -13.42 12.57 -48.62
C ARG A 757 -14.17 13.38 -49.68
N SER A 758 -14.37 12.81 -50.85
CA SER A 758 -15.09 13.47 -51.93
C SER A 758 -16.24 12.59 -52.45
N GLY A 759 -17.43 13.18 -52.52
CA GLY A 759 -18.58 12.59 -53.23
C GLY A 759 -18.41 12.58 -54.75
N GLY A 760 -17.51 13.41 -55.29
CA GLY A 760 -17.08 13.41 -56.68
C GLY A 760 -15.64 12.92 -56.87
N SER A 761 -14.85 13.70 -57.60
CA SER A 761 -13.45 13.43 -57.95
C SER A 761 -12.46 14.21 -57.07
N ILE A 762 -11.26 13.66 -56.85
CA ILE A 762 -10.15 14.36 -56.19
C ILE A 762 -9.01 14.57 -57.18
N SER A 763 -8.47 15.78 -57.24
CA SER A 763 -7.25 16.09 -57.99
C SER A 763 -6.18 16.63 -57.05
N VAL A 764 -5.03 15.95 -56.98
CA VAL A 764 -3.93 16.30 -56.08
C VAL A 764 -2.59 16.22 -56.79
N GLY A 765 -1.67 17.13 -56.48
CA GLY A 765 -0.31 17.03 -57.01
C GLY A 765 0.46 15.85 -56.42
N PHE A 766 0.65 15.84 -55.11
CA PHE A 766 1.18 14.67 -54.38
C PHE A 766 0.43 14.45 -53.06
N ALA A 767 0.42 13.23 -52.54
CA ALA A 767 -0.04 12.96 -51.19
C ALA A 767 0.89 11.99 -50.47
N GLU A 768 1.17 12.28 -49.20
CA GLU A 768 2.02 11.47 -48.35
C GLU A 768 1.29 11.09 -47.06
N SER A 769 1.35 9.82 -46.66
CA SER A 769 0.79 9.30 -45.40
C SER A 769 -0.64 9.80 -45.13
N THR A 770 -1.51 9.66 -46.13
CA THR A 770 -2.85 10.27 -46.17
C THR A 770 -3.91 9.21 -46.46
N ASN A 771 -5.08 9.33 -45.83
CA ASN A 771 -6.27 8.53 -46.14
C ASN A 771 -7.14 9.26 -47.16
N ILE A 772 -7.42 8.65 -48.31
CA ILE A 772 -8.16 9.27 -49.41
C ILE A 772 -9.37 8.40 -49.75
N MET A 773 -10.56 8.99 -49.72
CA MET A 773 -11.83 8.35 -50.07
C MET A 773 -12.48 9.14 -51.21
N VAL A 774 -12.67 8.51 -52.35
CA VAL A 774 -13.19 9.13 -53.58
C VAL A 774 -14.28 8.25 -54.16
N THR A 775 -15.38 8.85 -54.57
CA THR A 775 -16.48 8.09 -55.18
C THR A 775 -16.26 7.89 -56.68
N ASP A 776 -15.70 8.90 -57.36
CA ASP A 776 -15.48 8.88 -58.82
C ASP A 776 -13.99 8.76 -59.19
N ILE A 777 -13.32 9.84 -59.63
CA ILE A 777 -11.94 9.76 -60.13
C ILE A 777 -10.93 10.36 -59.15
N LEU A 778 -9.86 9.65 -58.83
CA LEU A 778 -8.68 10.21 -58.17
C LEU A 778 -7.59 10.52 -59.20
N LYS A 779 -7.34 11.81 -59.46
CA LYS A 779 -6.29 12.31 -60.34
C LYS A 779 -5.03 12.69 -59.56
N ILE A 780 -3.88 12.16 -59.98
CA ILE A 780 -2.57 12.45 -59.35
C ILE A 780 -1.62 13.04 -60.38
N LYS A 781 -0.95 14.14 -60.04
CA LYS A 781 0.03 14.77 -60.96
C LYS A 781 1.48 14.33 -60.74
N LYS A 782 1.86 13.94 -59.51
CA LYS A 782 3.25 13.59 -59.15
C LYS A 782 3.36 12.26 -58.42
N ALA A 783 2.87 12.16 -57.19
CA ALA A 783 3.11 10.95 -56.39
C ALA A 783 2.08 10.66 -55.30
N LEU A 784 1.90 9.37 -55.00
CA LEU A 784 1.30 8.88 -53.76
C LEU A 784 2.35 8.11 -52.96
N MET A 785 2.52 8.48 -51.70
CA MET A 785 3.56 7.92 -50.83
C MET A 785 2.92 7.42 -49.53
N ASN A 786 2.91 6.10 -49.32
CA ASN A 786 2.36 5.48 -48.11
C ASN A 786 0.90 5.90 -47.81
N CYS A 787 0.08 6.01 -48.84
CA CYS A 787 -1.33 6.42 -48.71
C CYS A 787 -2.26 5.22 -48.55
N ILE A 788 -3.40 5.43 -47.90
CA ILE A 788 -4.52 4.49 -47.90
C ILE A 788 -5.62 5.09 -48.77
N VAL A 789 -5.83 4.53 -49.95
CA VAL A 789 -6.76 5.04 -50.95
C VAL A 789 -7.92 4.07 -51.10
N LYS A 790 -9.14 4.59 -51.04
CA LYS A 790 -10.38 3.90 -51.43
C LYS A 790 -11.07 4.74 -52.50
N CYS A 791 -11.01 4.29 -53.73
CA CYS A 791 -11.60 4.95 -54.88
C CYS A 791 -12.67 4.03 -55.47
N ASN A 792 -13.94 4.43 -55.41
CA ASN A 792 -15.03 3.64 -55.99
C ASN A 792 -15.24 3.88 -57.49
N GLY A 793 -14.37 4.69 -58.12
CA GLY A 793 -14.23 4.78 -59.57
C GLY A 793 -12.81 4.44 -59.99
N GLN A 794 -12.15 5.33 -60.73
CA GLN A 794 -10.85 5.08 -61.34
C GLN A 794 -9.75 5.98 -60.76
N LEU A 795 -8.56 5.43 -60.56
CA LEU A 795 -7.37 6.24 -60.26
C LEU A 795 -6.64 6.55 -61.57
N LYS A 796 -6.42 7.84 -61.89
CA LYS A 796 -5.75 8.30 -63.10
C LYS A 796 -4.50 9.11 -62.79
N SER A 797 -3.40 8.82 -63.49
CA SER A 797 -2.26 9.74 -63.54
C SER A 797 -2.45 10.82 -64.61
N ASP A 798 -1.96 12.02 -64.32
CA ASP A 798 -1.89 13.14 -65.27
C ASP A 798 -0.65 13.05 -66.18
N SER A 799 0.36 12.28 -65.76
CA SER A 799 1.61 12.06 -66.50
C SER A 799 2.17 10.65 -66.33
N GLU A 800 3.04 10.26 -67.26
CA GLU A 800 3.84 9.02 -67.19
C GLU A 800 4.93 9.07 -66.11
N ASP A 801 5.23 10.25 -65.57
CA ASP A 801 6.24 10.42 -64.51
C ASP A 801 5.69 10.18 -63.08
N THR A 802 4.41 9.80 -62.98
CA THR A 802 3.77 9.58 -61.69
C THR A 802 4.31 8.36 -60.95
N ARG A 803 4.40 8.46 -59.61
CA ARG A 803 4.93 7.39 -58.76
C ARG A 803 3.97 7.02 -57.64
N ILE A 804 3.66 5.75 -57.48
CA ILE A 804 2.90 5.23 -56.34
C ILE A 804 3.80 4.31 -55.54
N ILE A 805 4.14 4.73 -54.31
CA ILE A 805 5.16 4.08 -53.48
C ILE A 805 4.56 3.78 -52.10
N GLY A 806 4.28 2.52 -51.83
CA GLY A 806 3.80 2.05 -50.54
C GLY A 806 2.35 2.40 -50.22
N GLY A 807 1.77 1.65 -49.29
CA GLY A 807 0.39 1.84 -48.83
C GLY A 807 -0.59 0.84 -49.42
N ILE A 808 -1.88 1.16 -49.32
CA ILE A 808 -2.99 0.29 -49.72
C ILE A 808 -3.92 1.09 -50.63
N LEU A 809 -4.09 0.64 -51.86
CA LEU A 809 -4.95 1.26 -52.85
C LEU A 809 -6.05 0.29 -53.22
N LYS A 810 -7.30 0.71 -53.06
CA LYS A 810 -8.49 -0.04 -53.44
C LYS A 810 -9.23 0.76 -54.50
N VAL A 811 -9.29 0.27 -55.73
CA VAL A 811 -9.80 1.00 -56.91
C VAL A 811 -10.83 0.16 -57.67
N LYS A 812 -12.09 0.59 -57.76
CA LYS A 812 -13.14 -0.22 -58.39
C LYS A 812 -12.89 -0.42 -59.90
N ASN A 813 -12.66 0.66 -60.63
CA ASN A 813 -12.54 0.67 -62.10
C ASN A 813 -11.08 0.70 -62.59
N GLY A 814 -10.14 0.24 -61.76
CA GLY A 814 -8.72 0.14 -62.11
C GLY A 814 -7.91 1.43 -61.89
N LEU A 815 -6.68 1.39 -62.37
CA LEU A 815 -5.61 2.35 -62.06
C LEU A 815 -4.73 2.60 -63.29
N SER A 816 -4.42 3.86 -63.61
CA SER A 816 -3.30 4.21 -64.48
C SER A 816 -2.22 4.97 -63.72
N ALA A 817 -0.96 4.55 -63.86
CA ALA A 817 0.18 5.20 -63.24
C ALA A 817 1.45 5.03 -64.08
N GLY A 818 2.42 5.92 -63.87
CA GLY A 818 3.75 5.82 -64.45
C GLY A 818 4.54 4.64 -63.89
N THR A 819 4.80 4.72 -62.58
CA THR A 819 5.64 3.78 -61.84
C THR A 819 4.93 3.29 -60.58
N LEU A 820 4.95 1.98 -60.35
CA LEU A 820 4.44 1.36 -59.13
C LEU A 820 5.59 0.73 -58.32
N GLY A 821 5.64 1.03 -57.03
CA GLY A 821 6.69 0.57 -56.12
C GLY A 821 7.98 1.38 -56.20
N SER A 822 9.04 0.84 -55.59
CA SER A 822 10.37 1.46 -55.59
C SER A 822 11.46 0.40 -55.52
N GLU A 823 12.70 0.77 -55.84
CA GLU A 823 13.88 -0.11 -55.74
C GLU A 823 14.13 -0.66 -54.33
N ARG A 824 13.59 0.00 -53.29
CA ARG A 824 13.68 -0.44 -51.89
C ARG A 824 12.61 -1.47 -51.50
N GLU A 825 11.87 -2.01 -52.46
CA GLU A 825 10.83 -3.04 -52.28
C GLU A 825 9.77 -2.66 -51.24
N ILE A 826 9.40 -1.38 -51.19
CA ILE A 826 8.34 -0.89 -50.30
C ILE A 826 7.01 -1.53 -50.72
N LYS A 827 6.44 -2.33 -49.80
CA LYS A 827 5.18 -3.06 -50.03
C LYS A 827 4.05 -2.12 -50.42
N THR A 828 3.53 -2.33 -51.63
CA THR A 828 2.42 -1.55 -52.21
C THR A 828 1.30 -2.49 -52.57
N TYR A 829 0.17 -2.39 -51.89
CA TYR A 829 -0.99 -3.26 -52.10
C TYR A 829 -2.02 -2.55 -52.98
N ILE A 830 -2.47 -3.21 -54.04
CA ILE A 830 -3.41 -2.66 -55.01
C ILE A 830 -4.54 -3.67 -55.22
N SER A 831 -5.70 -3.40 -54.64
CA SER A 831 -6.93 -4.14 -54.88
C SER A 831 -7.71 -3.47 -56.02
N PHE A 832 -8.21 -4.25 -56.97
CA PHE A 832 -9.05 -3.72 -58.05
C PHE A 832 -10.22 -4.63 -58.46
N GLY A 833 -11.25 -4.04 -59.08
CA GLY A 833 -12.36 -4.76 -59.70
C GLY A 833 -13.53 -5.13 -58.80
N GLN A 834 -13.60 -4.57 -57.59
CA GLN A 834 -14.70 -4.77 -56.64
C GLN A 834 -15.20 -3.44 -56.07
N ASP A 835 -16.44 -3.41 -55.57
CA ASP A 835 -17.02 -2.21 -54.96
C ASP A 835 -16.60 -2.06 -53.48
N TYR A 836 -15.62 -1.20 -53.23
CA TYR A 836 -15.05 -1.02 -51.89
C TYR A 836 -15.95 -0.20 -50.94
N LEU A 837 -17.00 0.47 -51.45
CA LEU A 837 -18.03 1.03 -50.57
C LEU A 837 -18.92 -0.08 -49.99
N VAL A 838 -19.18 -1.14 -50.77
CA VAL A 838 -19.87 -2.34 -50.26
C VAL A 838 -19.01 -3.04 -49.20
N GLU A 839 -17.69 -3.16 -49.41
CA GLU A 839 -16.76 -3.68 -48.40
C GLU A 839 -16.84 -2.91 -47.06
N ASP A 840 -16.87 -1.57 -47.13
CA ASP A 840 -17.01 -0.74 -45.94
C ASP A 840 -18.35 -0.96 -45.22
N GLN A 841 -19.44 -1.18 -45.95
CA GLN A 841 -20.72 -1.57 -45.36
C GLN A 841 -20.67 -2.95 -44.70
N ILE A 842 -20.01 -3.94 -45.31
CA ILE A 842 -19.77 -5.26 -44.72
C ILE A 842 -19.02 -5.12 -43.40
N ASN A 843 -17.96 -4.31 -43.37
CA ASN A 843 -17.15 -4.09 -42.19
C ASN A 843 -17.95 -3.43 -41.05
N VAL A 844 -18.79 -2.43 -41.37
CA VAL A 844 -19.67 -1.79 -40.38
C VAL A 844 -20.67 -2.80 -39.80
N VAL A 845 -21.39 -3.52 -40.68
CA VAL A 845 -22.42 -4.48 -40.24
C VAL A 845 -21.80 -5.63 -39.47
N SER A 846 -20.62 -6.12 -39.87
CA SER A 846 -19.92 -7.21 -39.17
C SER A 846 -19.50 -6.80 -37.76
N ARG A 847 -19.00 -5.57 -37.55
CA ARG A 847 -18.71 -5.04 -36.21
C ARG A 847 -19.96 -4.88 -35.35
N GLU A 848 -21.09 -4.48 -35.94
CA GLU A 848 -22.36 -4.42 -35.21
C GLU A 848 -22.82 -5.81 -34.76
N ILE A 849 -22.65 -6.82 -35.62
CA ILE A 849 -22.94 -8.23 -35.30
C ILE A 849 -22.06 -8.72 -34.14
N GLU A 850 -20.74 -8.46 -34.19
CA GLU A 850 -19.79 -8.83 -33.13
C GLU A 850 -20.20 -8.23 -31.77
N LYS A 851 -20.53 -6.93 -31.74
CA LYS A 851 -21.00 -6.27 -30.51
C LYS A 851 -22.25 -6.91 -29.92
N ILE A 852 -23.20 -7.33 -30.77
CA ILE A 852 -24.41 -8.02 -30.30
C ILE A 852 -24.05 -9.41 -29.76
N ASN A 853 -23.17 -10.14 -30.44
CA ASN A 853 -22.70 -11.46 -30.00
C ASN A 853 -21.95 -11.40 -28.66
N GLU A 854 -21.22 -10.33 -28.37
CA GLU A 854 -20.57 -10.11 -27.07
C GLU A 854 -21.58 -9.80 -25.95
N GLN A 855 -22.67 -9.11 -26.27
CA GLN A 855 -23.69 -8.72 -25.29
C GLN A 855 -24.66 -9.85 -24.93
N LEU A 856 -24.88 -10.82 -25.82
CA LEU A 856 -25.80 -11.94 -25.60
C LEU A 856 -25.41 -12.81 -24.38
N PRO A 857 -24.14 -13.27 -24.22
CA PRO A 857 -23.72 -14.02 -23.03
C PRO A 857 -23.91 -13.25 -21.71
N GLN A 858 -23.76 -11.93 -21.73
CA GLN A 858 -23.97 -11.09 -20.54
C GLN A 858 -25.45 -11.01 -20.15
N ILE A 859 -26.34 -10.98 -21.14
CA ILE A 859 -27.78 -11.04 -20.88
C ILE A 859 -28.15 -12.43 -20.36
N ASP A 860 -27.52 -13.49 -20.86
CA ASP A 860 -27.76 -14.86 -20.41
C ASP A 860 -27.32 -15.10 -18.97
N SER A 861 -26.17 -14.58 -18.56
CA SER A 861 -25.75 -14.64 -17.15
C SER A 861 -26.66 -13.81 -16.24
N GLN A 862 -27.10 -12.63 -16.70
CA GLN A 862 -28.07 -11.81 -15.95
C GLN A 862 -29.45 -12.48 -15.84
N LEU A 863 -29.86 -13.25 -16.85
CA LEU A 863 -31.07 -14.06 -16.81
C LEU A 863 -30.96 -15.16 -15.75
N ALA A 864 -29.88 -15.94 -15.75
CA ALA A 864 -29.65 -16.99 -14.75
C ALA A 864 -29.68 -16.42 -13.32
N LEU A 865 -28.99 -15.30 -13.07
CA LEU A 865 -28.99 -14.61 -11.77
C LEU A 865 -30.37 -14.05 -11.38
N ALA A 866 -31.18 -13.62 -12.35
CA ALA A 866 -32.54 -13.14 -12.08
C ALA A 866 -33.51 -14.29 -11.80
N GLU A 867 -33.28 -15.47 -12.39
CA GLU A 867 -34.01 -16.71 -12.11
C GLU A 867 -33.70 -17.23 -10.70
N GLU A 868 -32.42 -17.28 -10.31
CA GLU A 868 -31.99 -17.62 -8.94
C GLU A 868 -32.62 -16.70 -7.87
N LYS A 869 -32.70 -15.39 -8.17
CA LYS A 869 -33.25 -14.38 -7.25
C LYS A 869 -34.77 -14.21 -7.32
N GLN A 870 -35.48 -15.03 -8.09
CA GLN A 870 -36.94 -15.01 -8.29
C GLN A 870 -37.51 -13.61 -8.65
N ASN A 871 -36.74 -12.76 -9.34
CA ASN A 871 -37.18 -11.40 -9.68
C ASN A 871 -37.93 -11.39 -11.02
N GLN A 872 -39.25 -11.63 -10.97
CA GLN A 872 -40.08 -11.77 -12.17
C GLN A 872 -40.09 -10.53 -13.08
N LYS A 873 -40.07 -9.31 -12.52
CA LYS A 873 -40.08 -8.06 -13.30
C LYS A 873 -38.79 -7.89 -14.10
N LYS A 874 -37.64 -8.18 -13.46
CA LYS A 874 -36.33 -8.12 -14.13
C LYS A 874 -36.17 -9.24 -15.15
N LEU A 875 -36.69 -10.43 -14.86
CA LEU A 875 -36.67 -11.58 -15.75
C LEU A 875 -37.42 -11.30 -17.06
N MET A 876 -38.65 -10.78 -16.99
CA MET A 876 -39.43 -10.42 -18.18
C MET A 876 -38.75 -9.33 -19.02
N ALA A 877 -38.17 -8.31 -18.38
CA ALA A 877 -37.44 -7.25 -19.07
C ALA A 877 -36.20 -7.78 -19.82
N LEU A 878 -35.41 -8.65 -19.18
CA LEU A 878 -34.23 -9.26 -19.79
C LEU A 878 -34.59 -10.22 -20.92
N ARG A 879 -35.65 -11.02 -20.78
CA ARG A 879 -36.16 -11.89 -21.86
C ARG A 879 -36.61 -11.06 -23.07
N LYS A 880 -37.35 -9.96 -22.85
CA LYS A 880 -37.74 -9.04 -23.93
C LYS A 880 -36.53 -8.44 -24.64
N LYS A 881 -35.51 -8.00 -23.87
CA LYS A 881 -34.25 -7.46 -24.41
C LYS A 881 -33.49 -8.51 -25.23
N LYS A 882 -33.39 -9.74 -24.74
CA LYS A 882 -32.76 -10.86 -25.46
C LYS A 882 -33.43 -11.12 -26.81
N VAL A 883 -34.76 -11.23 -26.82
CA VAL A 883 -35.53 -11.43 -28.06
C VAL A 883 -35.35 -10.27 -29.04
N GLN A 884 -35.33 -9.02 -28.56
CA GLN A 884 -35.06 -7.86 -29.41
C GLN A 884 -33.66 -7.91 -30.03
N MET A 885 -32.63 -8.27 -29.25
CA MET A 885 -31.26 -8.38 -29.76
C MET A 885 -31.09 -9.50 -30.78
N LEU A 886 -31.71 -10.67 -30.56
CA LEU A 886 -31.70 -11.77 -31.53
C LEU A 886 -32.36 -11.38 -32.86
N LYS A 887 -33.48 -10.65 -32.83
CA LYS A 887 -34.13 -10.14 -34.05
C LYS A 887 -33.24 -9.16 -34.83
N ILE A 888 -32.53 -8.29 -34.12
CA ILE A 888 -31.58 -7.36 -34.74
C ILE A 888 -30.41 -8.14 -35.34
N LEU A 889 -29.88 -9.13 -34.61
CA LEU A 889 -28.80 -10.00 -35.07
C LEU A 889 -29.16 -10.71 -36.38
N GLU A 890 -30.34 -11.33 -36.45
CA GLU A 890 -30.84 -11.99 -37.65
C GLU A 890 -30.95 -11.00 -38.83
N LYS A 891 -31.58 -9.84 -38.63
CA LYS A 891 -31.71 -8.80 -39.67
C LYS A 891 -30.35 -8.31 -40.17
N LYS A 892 -29.39 -8.12 -39.27
CA LYS A 892 -28.02 -7.69 -39.62
C LYS A 892 -27.26 -8.82 -40.31
N GLY A 893 -27.44 -10.07 -39.89
CA GLY A 893 -26.87 -11.26 -40.52
C GLY A 893 -27.31 -11.40 -41.99
N ILE A 894 -28.61 -11.28 -42.25
CA ILE A 894 -29.18 -11.27 -43.61
C ILE A 894 -28.60 -10.12 -44.42
N LYS A 895 -28.56 -8.90 -43.87
CA LYS A 895 -27.95 -7.74 -44.56
C LYS A 895 -26.47 -7.99 -44.89
N ASN A 896 -25.70 -8.58 -43.98
CA ASN A 896 -24.28 -8.87 -44.18
C ASN A 896 -24.08 -9.90 -45.30
N PHE A 897 -24.94 -10.93 -45.36
CA PHE A 897 -24.94 -11.92 -46.42
C PHE A 897 -25.13 -11.28 -47.80
N PHE A 898 -26.18 -10.47 -47.98
CA PHE A 898 -26.43 -9.78 -49.25
C PHE A 898 -25.34 -8.78 -49.63
N LEU A 899 -24.72 -8.11 -48.65
CA LEU A 899 -23.59 -7.23 -48.94
C LEU A 899 -22.36 -8.01 -49.42
N LYS A 900 -22.06 -9.16 -48.81
CA LYS A 900 -20.97 -10.05 -49.26
C LYS A 900 -21.21 -10.55 -50.68
N GLU A 901 -22.43 -10.98 -50.99
CA GLU A 901 -22.81 -11.38 -52.35
C GLU A 901 -22.61 -10.24 -53.36
N LYS A 902 -23.00 -9.01 -53.01
CA LYS A 902 -22.75 -7.82 -53.84
C LYS A 902 -21.25 -7.51 -54.03
N PHE A 903 -20.41 -7.85 -53.06
CA PHE A 903 -18.97 -7.59 -53.14
C PHE A 903 -18.23 -8.58 -54.05
N GLU A 904 -18.80 -9.76 -54.30
CA GLU A 904 -18.29 -10.74 -55.27
C GLU A 904 -18.56 -10.35 -56.74
N ILE A 905 -19.31 -9.28 -56.99
CA ILE A 905 -19.56 -8.78 -58.35
C ILE A 905 -18.26 -8.19 -58.92
N HIS A 906 -17.78 -8.79 -60.01
CA HIS A 906 -16.63 -8.31 -60.75
C HIS A 906 -16.98 -7.08 -61.61
N TYR A 907 -16.14 -6.05 -61.52
CA TYR A 907 -16.16 -4.89 -62.40
C TYR A 907 -14.93 -4.90 -63.30
N ASP A 908 -15.16 -4.81 -64.60
CA ASP A 908 -14.09 -4.76 -65.61
C ASP A 908 -13.11 -3.63 -65.29
N SER A 909 -11.87 -4.00 -65.01
CA SER A 909 -10.86 -3.09 -64.52
C SER A 909 -9.45 -3.58 -64.86
N GLU A 910 -8.59 -2.62 -65.19
CA GLU A 910 -7.21 -2.86 -65.56
C GLU A 910 -6.30 -1.91 -64.77
N VAL A 911 -5.12 -2.40 -64.39
CA VAL A 911 -4.03 -1.59 -63.86
C VAL A 911 -2.99 -1.40 -64.96
N ARG A 912 -2.93 -0.20 -65.55
CA ARG A 912 -2.00 0.16 -66.61
C ARG A 912 -0.80 0.90 -66.04
N VAL A 913 0.39 0.38 -66.30
CA VAL A 913 1.65 0.95 -65.84
C VAL A 913 2.53 1.26 -67.03
N SER A 914 2.73 2.55 -67.34
CA SER A 914 3.46 2.96 -68.54
C SER A 914 4.96 2.67 -68.45
N ASN A 915 5.57 2.87 -67.27
CA ASN A 915 7.02 2.76 -67.09
C ASN A 915 7.39 1.45 -66.43
N THR A 916 7.33 1.36 -65.10
CA THR A 916 7.93 0.25 -64.35
C THR A 916 7.08 -0.17 -63.15
N ILE A 917 6.97 -1.47 -62.94
CA ILE A 917 6.51 -2.11 -61.71
C ILE A 917 7.72 -2.73 -61.00
N PHE A 918 8.01 -2.27 -59.79
CA PHE A 918 9.11 -2.79 -58.97
C PHE A 918 8.68 -4.00 -58.13
N PRO A 919 9.64 -4.84 -57.67
CA PRO A 919 9.36 -5.89 -56.71
C PRO A 919 8.72 -5.37 -55.42
N GLY A 920 7.85 -6.18 -54.82
CA GLY A 920 7.08 -5.83 -53.60
C GLY A 920 5.72 -5.16 -53.86
N VAL A 921 5.34 -4.96 -55.12
CA VAL A 921 3.96 -4.60 -55.50
C VAL A 921 3.10 -5.87 -55.49
N VAL A 922 1.98 -5.82 -54.77
CA VAL A 922 1.02 -6.91 -54.64
C VAL A 922 -0.33 -6.46 -55.19
N PHE A 923 -0.78 -7.13 -56.23
CA PHE A 923 -2.11 -6.97 -56.80
C PHE A 923 -3.09 -7.93 -56.15
N GLU A 924 -4.30 -7.46 -55.87
CA GLU A 924 -5.38 -8.28 -55.32
C GLU A 924 -6.69 -8.02 -56.08
N SER A 925 -7.45 -9.09 -56.31
CA SER A 925 -8.80 -9.01 -56.85
C SER A 925 -9.54 -10.29 -56.49
N HIS A 926 -10.73 -10.17 -55.91
CA HIS A 926 -11.60 -11.29 -55.56
C HIS A 926 -10.88 -12.33 -54.67
N GLY A 927 -10.07 -11.86 -53.71
CA GLY A 927 -9.32 -12.71 -52.78
C GLY A 927 -8.13 -13.45 -53.41
N ARG A 928 -7.80 -13.17 -54.67
CA ARG A 928 -6.60 -13.68 -55.35
C ARG A 928 -5.52 -12.63 -55.32
N SER A 929 -4.27 -13.04 -55.10
CA SER A 929 -3.13 -12.12 -55.03
C SER A 929 -2.04 -12.48 -56.03
N LEU A 930 -1.43 -11.47 -56.66
CA LEU A 930 -0.23 -11.57 -57.49
C LEU A 930 0.85 -10.63 -56.95
N GLU A 931 1.95 -11.19 -56.46
CA GLU A 931 3.11 -10.41 -56.03
C GLU A 931 4.16 -10.36 -57.15
N ILE A 932 4.62 -9.15 -57.46
CA ILE A 932 5.69 -8.92 -58.42
C ILE A 932 7.02 -9.14 -57.72
N LYS A 933 7.80 -10.12 -58.22
CA LYS A 933 9.11 -10.49 -57.68
C LYS A 933 10.28 -9.95 -58.49
N GLU A 934 10.04 -9.61 -59.75
CA GLU A 934 11.04 -9.09 -60.68
C GLU A 934 10.50 -7.83 -61.35
N LYS A 935 11.41 -6.92 -61.71
CA LYS A 935 11.06 -5.65 -62.34
C LYS A 935 10.37 -5.90 -63.69
N MET A 936 9.19 -5.31 -63.89
CA MET A 936 8.45 -5.37 -65.16
C MET A 936 8.29 -3.97 -65.75
N THR A 937 8.34 -3.83 -67.08
CA THR A 937 8.21 -2.55 -67.78
C THR A 937 7.02 -2.53 -68.72
N SER A 938 6.27 -1.43 -68.73
CA SER A 938 5.15 -1.20 -69.64
C SER A 938 4.14 -2.35 -69.66
N VAL A 939 3.44 -2.56 -68.54
CA VAL A 939 2.56 -3.71 -68.31
C VAL A 939 1.14 -3.28 -67.93
N THR A 940 0.15 -4.00 -68.44
CA THR A 940 -1.23 -3.99 -67.96
C THR A 940 -1.49 -5.23 -67.12
N VAL A 941 -1.98 -5.06 -65.90
CA VAL A 941 -2.43 -6.13 -65.00
C VAL A 941 -3.96 -6.13 -64.99
N PHE A 942 -4.59 -7.30 -65.12
CA PHE A 942 -6.04 -7.43 -65.09
C PHE A 942 -6.46 -8.76 -64.48
N PHE A 943 -7.71 -8.84 -64.03
CA PHE A 943 -8.29 -10.07 -63.52
C PHE A 943 -9.01 -10.79 -64.66
N ASP A 944 -8.57 -11.99 -64.98
CA ASP A 944 -9.22 -12.83 -65.98
C ASP A 944 -10.35 -13.62 -65.32
N SER A 945 -11.59 -13.19 -65.56
CA SER A 945 -12.80 -13.80 -65.02
C SER A 945 -13.02 -15.24 -65.49
N SER A 946 -12.44 -15.65 -66.62
CA SER A 946 -12.55 -17.02 -67.14
C SER A 946 -11.64 -18.01 -66.41
N THR A 947 -10.43 -17.57 -66.03
CA THR A 947 -9.45 -18.42 -65.33
C THR A 947 -9.41 -18.18 -63.82
N GLY A 948 -10.03 -17.10 -63.34
CA GLY A 948 -10.03 -16.68 -61.94
C GLY A 948 -8.65 -16.26 -61.44
N LYS A 949 -7.77 -15.80 -62.34
CA LYS A 949 -6.38 -15.43 -62.04
C LYS A 949 -6.09 -13.99 -62.44
N ILE A 950 -5.19 -13.35 -61.69
CA ILE A 950 -4.62 -12.06 -62.07
C ILE A 950 -3.48 -12.31 -63.07
N THR A 951 -3.59 -11.74 -64.26
CA THR A 951 -2.67 -11.94 -65.39
C THR A 951 -2.09 -10.61 -65.86
N THR A 952 -0.93 -10.65 -66.52
CA THR A 952 -0.25 -9.48 -67.07
C THR A 952 -0.15 -9.56 -68.60
N ARG A 953 -0.20 -8.41 -69.27
CA ARG A 953 0.09 -8.26 -70.71
C ARG A 953 0.97 -7.03 -70.95
N SER A 954 1.87 -7.08 -71.92
CA SER A 954 2.66 -5.91 -72.31
C SER A 954 1.77 -4.84 -72.96
N ILE A 955 2.06 -3.58 -72.67
CA ILE A 955 1.48 -2.43 -73.37
C ILE A 955 2.23 -2.32 -74.70
N SER A 956 1.52 -2.56 -75.81
CA SER A 956 2.03 -2.43 -77.18
C SER A 956 2.21 -0.98 -77.60
#